data_AF-A0A9D1GN46-F1
#
_entry.id   AF-A0A9D1GN46-F1
#
_cell.length_a   1.000
_cell.length_b   1.000
_cell.length_c   1.000
_cell.angle_alpha   90.00
_cell.angle_beta   90.00
_cell.angle_gamma   90.00
#
_symmetry.space_group_name_H-M   'P 1'
#
loop_
_entity.id
_entity.type
_entity.pdbx_description
1 polymer ?
#
loop_
_entity_poly.entity_id
_entity_poly.type
_entity_poly.pdbx_seq_one_letter_code
_entity_poly.pdbx_strand_id
1 'polypeptide(L)'
;MNSLFISSLLLCLLPGAKEHGSEAAAGIPGARAAVYMPSGSDEDDMARHDKAISLLEAHLVDYSTVEDKDFGTELKAGSACLEAGNGQRFQTLIVTSADGISESAWSVIKEFSEFGGKLLFWGERPENLQDCPKAIYESLPEWTRTVYSAMPEPEIEIYDRIPAASLDYSRFIRDDEDLFVLKNISDTDLTFHAGFDAAGKVFLLGPDGRETLIPSTMRDDRAVAEISIGAGMELSLAVRRSEGTFNVRDFGACGDGISKDTEAIQNAADAAYADGGGTVVIPAGTYLTGALFFRNGVNLEIQEEAVLVSTVDSDDFPQIPTRFEGTEKYWRCALLNFDNSRDVHVYGGGTILGRGQEWSKYKNKDGLWGRPRMICFTDCPGGLIEDLTMKDHASWCLHVLYTDGFTIDNLNISVSSYVPSSDGVDIDSSCNIKMTDVYTYVTDDCLSIKSGKNEDGRRVGRPSMNILVQNCNFDGGHGVAMGSEISGCIRNVLIEDCVCGPENRAPVRFKSQPSRGGVVENITFKNMTLNGCGTFIDANLVWRMVEDYEPFFPRTVLRNIRVINVSGTARTVGTISGDPAAPIPEGTFIFDGCRIKADKGLMLSNVEQRNFDGLEVRLPEGEDFLNFHKAAARGINSGNKTGR
;
A
#
# COMPACT_ATOMS: atom_id res chain seq x y z
N MET A 1 54.39 -36.88 -29.19
CA MET A 1 54.09 -36.87 -27.75
C MET A 1 53.86 -35.42 -27.33
N ASN A 2 52.57 -35.07 -27.21
CA ASN A 2 51.90 -34.06 -26.35
C ASN A 2 52.67 -32.77 -25.98
N SER A 3 52.35 -31.61 -26.55
CA SER A 3 51.26 -30.63 -26.24
C SER A 3 51.83 -29.44 -25.44
N LEU A 4 52.09 -28.26 -26.05
CA LEU A 4 51.16 -27.12 -26.24
C LEU A 4 50.35 -26.76 -24.98
N PHE A 5 50.66 -25.64 -24.31
CA PHE A 5 49.92 -24.37 -24.47
C PHE A 5 50.59 -23.20 -23.73
N ILE A 6 50.46 -22.03 -24.34
CA ILE A 6 51.10 -20.75 -24.03
C ILE A 6 50.28 -20.03 -22.94
N SER A 7 50.94 -19.64 -21.85
CA SER A 7 50.40 -18.70 -20.86
C SER A 7 50.50 -17.28 -21.42
N SER A 8 49.35 -16.62 -21.56
CA SER A 8 49.27 -15.19 -21.85
C SER A 8 48.53 -14.50 -20.73
N LEU A 9 49.33 -13.77 -19.95
CA LEU A 9 48.97 -12.70 -19.04
C LEU A 9 48.04 -11.69 -19.76
N LEU A 10 46.92 -11.31 -19.16
CA LEU A 10 46.40 -9.96 -19.30
C LEU A 10 45.78 -9.50 -17.96
N LEU A 11 46.51 -8.57 -17.35
CA LEU A 11 46.18 -7.77 -16.20
C LEU A 11 45.35 -6.55 -16.67
N CYS A 12 44.25 -6.24 -16.00
CA CYS A 12 43.67 -4.89 -15.88
C CYS A 12 42.83 -4.90 -14.59
N LEU A 13 43.42 -4.60 -13.43
CA LEU A 13 43.53 -3.28 -12.77
C LEU A 13 42.33 -2.96 -11.85
N LEU A 14 42.52 -3.20 -10.55
CA LEU A 14 42.09 -2.26 -9.50
C LEU A 14 43.31 -1.99 -8.58
N PRO A 15 43.48 -0.75 -8.07
CA PRO A 15 44.76 -0.29 -7.56
C PRO A 15 44.92 -0.52 -6.05
N GLY A 16 46.16 -0.85 -5.66
CA GLY A 16 46.87 -0.25 -4.52
C GLY A 16 46.25 -0.38 -3.13
N ALA A 17 46.71 -1.39 -2.39
CA ALA A 17 46.76 -1.30 -0.93
C ALA A 17 47.81 -0.26 -0.50
N LYS A 18 47.38 0.82 0.17
CA LYS A 18 48.20 1.64 1.07
C LYS A 18 47.34 2.34 2.14
N GLU A 19 47.76 2.12 3.38
CA GLU A 19 47.82 3.02 4.56
C GLU A 19 46.64 3.95 4.93
N HIS A 20 46.19 3.79 6.17
CA HIS A 20 45.36 4.65 7.02
C HIS A 20 44.94 6.02 6.46
N GLY A 21 43.64 6.13 6.19
CA GLY A 21 42.88 7.36 6.00
C GLY A 21 41.43 6.98 5.73
N SER A 22 40.49 7.61 6.43
CA SER A 22 39.05 7.40 6.28
C SER A 22 38.59 7.67 4.84
N GLU A 23 38.28 6.62 4.10
CA GLU A 23 37.40 6.68 2.93
C GLU A 23 36.27 5.68 3.17
N ALA A 24 35.05 6.20 3.22
CA ALA A 24 33.82 5.45 3.41
C ALA A 24 33.76 4.29 2.41
N ALA A 25 33.49 3.09 2.93
CA ALA A 25 33.32 1.90 2.12
C ALA A 25 32.28 2.16 1.03
N ALA A 26 32.64 1.87 -0.22
CA ALA A 26 31.66 1.76 -1.30
C ALA A 26 30.60 0.75 -0.85
N GLY A 27 29.37 1.24 -0.64
CA GLY A 27 28.30 0.50 0.01
C GLY A 27 28.05 -0.86 -0.62
N ILE A 28 27.89 -1.87 0.24
CA ILE A 28 27.48 -3.23 -0.10
C ILE A 28 25.97 -3.19 -0.40
N PRO A 29 25.51 -3.53 -1.61
CA PRO A 29 24.08 -3.45 -1.91
C PRO A 29 23.31 -4.59 -1.25
N GLY A 30 22.29 -4.23 -0.48
CA GLY A 30 21.50 -5.17 0.33
C GLY A 30 21.25 -4.73 1.78
N ALA A 31 21.72 -3.56 2.20
CA ALA A 31 21.48 -3.07 3.57
C ALA A 31 19.99 -2.81 3.88
N ARG A 32 19.48 -3.49 4.90
CA ARG A 32 18.07 -3.47 5.30
C ARG A 32 17.84 -2.70 6.59
N ALA A 33 18.90 -2.59 7.38
CA ALA A 33 19.00 -1.64 8.46
C ALA A 33 19.97 -0.52 8.07
N ALA A 34 19.57 0.73 8.27
CA ALA A 34 20.49 1.84 8.36
C ALA A 34 20.88 2.02 9.83
N VAL A 35 22.15 2.27 10.11
CA VAL A 35 22.64 2.66 11.44
C VAL A 35 23.03 4.13 11.38
N TYR A 36 22.27 4.97 12.07
CA TYR A 36 22.55 6.40 12.15
C TYR A 36 23.81 6.67 12.98
N MET A 37 24.73 7.46 12.42
CA MET A 37 25.96 7.91 13.08
C MET A 37 25.97 9.44 13.23
N PRO A 38 25.89 9.99 14.45
CA PRO A 38 25.99 11.43 14.67
C PRO A 38 27.42 11.93 14.37
N SER A 39 27.53 13.09 13.73
CA SER A 39 28.84 13.72 13.50
C SER A 39 29.35 14.40 14.78
N GLY A 40 30.48 13.92 15.34
CA GLY A 40 31.19 14.58 16.45
C GLY A 40 31.09 13.91 17.83
N SER A 41 30.94 12.59 17.88
CA SER A 41 30.78 11.80 19.11
C SER A 41 32.07 11.68 19.96
N ASP A 42 31.93 11.73 21.29
CA ASP A 42 33.00 11.40 22.24
C ASP A 42 33.28 9.87 22.27
N GLU A 43 34.37 9.42 22.92
CA GLU A 43 34.81 8.00 22.92
C GLU A 43 33.73 7.00 23.38
N ASP A 44 32.86 7.39 24.33
CA ASP A 44 31.81 6.52 24.88
C ASP A 44 30.67 6.24 23.87
N ASP A 45 30.39 7.19 22.97
CA ASP A 45 29.38 7.04 21.91
C ASP A 45 29.90 6.13 20.80
N MET A 46 31.20 6.21 20.46
CA MET A 46 31.81 5.27 19.52
C MET A 46 31.72 3.82 20.02
N ALA A 47 31.91 3.58 21.32
CA ALA A 47 31.79 2.24 21.89
C ALA A 47 30.36 1.65 21.76
N ARG A 48 29.32 2.50 21.76
CA ARG A 48 27.93 2.09 21.51
C ARG A 48 27.68 1.80 20.04
N HIS A 49 28.22 2.63 19.14
CA HIS A 49 28.20 2.39 17.69
C HIS A 49 28.86 1.06 17.34
N ASP A 50 30.09 0.86 17.81
CA ASP A 50 30.84 -0.37 17.63
C ASP A 50 30.07 -1.58 18.15
N LYS A 51 29.28 -1.40 19.23
CA LYS A 51 28.43 -2.47 19.76
C LYS A 51 27.24 -2.80 18.85
N ALA A 52 26.53 -1.80 18.34
CA ALA A 52 25.42 -2.05 17.41
C ALA A 52 25.92 -2.68 16.11
N ILE A 53 27.02 -2.16 15.56
CA ILE A 53 27.76 -2.70 14.41
C ILE A 53 28.18 -4.15 14.70
N SER A 54 28.85 -4.41 15.82
CA SER A 54 29.28 -5.77 16.21
C SER A 54 28.10 -6.74 16.39
N LEU A 55 26.96 -6.26 16.90
CA LEU A 55 25.77 -7.09 17.08
C LEU A 55 25.09 -7.40 15.74
N LEU A 56 25.07 -6.44 14.81
CA LEU A 56 24.63 -6.68 13.44
C LEU A 56 25.60 -7.65 12.75
N GLU A 57 26.91 -7.41 12.78
CA GLU A 57 27.92 -8.35 12.27
C GLU A 57 27.78 -9.76 12.84
N ALA A 58 27.38 -9.89 14.11
CA ALA A 58 27.19 -11.17 14.78
C ALA A 58 25.84 -11.86 14.48
N HIS A 59 24.84 -11.17 13.94
CA HIS A 59 23.50 -11.72 13.72
C HIS A 59 22.98 -11.60 12.27
N LEU A 60 23.32 -10.55 11.51
CA LEU A 60 22.82 -10.23 10.17
C LEU A 60 23.78 -9.27 9.42
N VAL A 61 24.29 -9.67 8.26
CA VAL A 61 25.33 -8.96 7.48
C VAL A 61 24.77 -7.79 6.63
N ASP A 62 23.49 -7.44 6.81
CA ASP A 62 22.72 -6.60 5.89
C ASP A 62 22.43 -5.19 6.47
N TYR A 63 23.46 -4.40 6.73
CA TYR A 63 23.28 -3.02 7.19
C TYR A 63 24.27 -2.05 6.55
N SER A 64 23.94 -0.76 6.56
CA SER A 64 24.89 0.30 6.25
C SER A 64 24.88 1.34 7.35
N THR A 65 26.04 1.93 7.56
CA THR A 65 26.13 3.14 8.37
C THR A 65 25.74 4.33 7.51
N VAL A 66 24.96 5.23 8.09
CA VAL A 66 24.55 6.49 7.47
C VAL A 66 24.98 7.62 8.40
N GLU A 67 25.73 8.57 7.88
CA GLU A 67 26.16 9.71 8.66
C GLU A 67 25.03 10.75 8.75
N ASP A 68 25.04 11.55 9.82
CA ASP A 68 24.06 12.61 10.01
C ASP A 68 23.89 13.54 8.79
N LYS A 69 24.99 13.83 8.08
CA LYS A 69 25.01 14.68 6.88
C LYS A 69 24.22 14.12 5.69
N ASP A 70 23.99 12.80 5.65
CA ASP A 70 23.34 12.13 4.52
C ASP A 70 21.82 12.34 4.56
N PHE A 71 21.28 12.62 5.75
CA PHE A 71 19.86 12.90 5.96
C PHE A 71 19.48 14.28 5.40
N GLY A 72 18.64 14.28 4.37
CA GLY A 72 18.10 15.50 3.74
C GLY A 72 18.74 15.90 2.42
N THR A 73 19.89 15.33 2.06
CA THR A 73 20.49 15.52 0.72
C THR A 73 20.57 14.22 -0.08
N GLU A 74 20.81 13.09 0.58
CA GLU A 74 21.00 11.79 -0.08
C GLU A 74 19.99 10.73 0.34
N LEU A 75 19.42 10.83 1.55
CA LEU A 75 18.40 9.91 2.08
C LEU A 75 17.01 10.56 2.12
N LYS A 76 16.01 9.81 1.66
CA LYS A 76 14.58 10.19 1.68
C LYS A 76 13.75 9.11 2.35
N ALA A 77 12.72 9.52 3.09
CA ALA A 77 11.72 8.58 3.58
C ALA A 77 10.78 8.14 2.44
N GLY A 78 10.72 6.83 2.19
CA GLY A 78 9.71 6.15 1.37
C GLY A 78 8.71 5.39 2.25
N SER A 79 7.77 4.65 1.65
CA SER A 79 6.82 3.87 2.46
C SER A 79 7.53 2.76 3.22
N ALA A 80 7.52 2.87 4.54
CA ALA A 80 8.19 1.94 5.44
C ALA A 80 9.68 1.65 5.14
N CYS A 81 10.33 2.46 4.31
CA CYS A 81 11.76 2.37 3.97
C CYS A 81 12.41 3.75 3.91
N LEU A 82 13.72 3.83 4.14
CA LEU A 82 14.57 4.96 3.75
C LEU A 82 15.23 4.62 2.42
N GLU A 83 15.21 5.51 1.45
CA GLU A 83 15.84 5.32 0.14
C GLU A 83 17.02 6.28 -0.02
N ALA A 84 18.19 5.74 -0.34
CA ALA A 84 19.38 6.51 -0.70
C ALA A 84 19.40 6.81 -2.21
N GLY A 85 20.12 7.87 -2.62
CA GLY A 85 20.21 8.29 -4.02
C GLY A 85 20.77 7.24 -5.01
N ASN A 86 21.40 6.17 -4.52
CA ASN A 86 21.87 5.03 -5.32
C ASN A 86 20.85 3.88 -5.41
N GLY A 87 19.63 4.05 -4.88
CA GLY A 87 18.57 3.04 -4.86
C GLY A 87 18.59 2.08 -3.67
N GLN A 88 19.55 2.22 -2.74
CA GLN A 88 19.58 1.39 -1.53
C GLN A 88 18.38 1.71 -0.63
N ARG A 89 17.66 0.68 -0.17
CA ARG A 89 16.46 0.83 0.69
C ARG A 89 16.65 0.18 2.06
N PHE A 90 16.40 0.93 3.12
CA PHE A 90 16.50 0.48 4.51
C PHE A 90 15.10 0.39 5.13
N GLN A 91 14.66 -0.78 5.55
CA GLN A 91 13.34 -1.00 6.17
C GLN A 91 13.35 -0.73 7.68
N THR A 92 14.54 -0.80 8.27
CA THR A 92 14.78 -0.48 9.68
C THR A 92 15.79 0.64 9.76
N LEU A 93 15.55 1.62 10.63
CA LEU A 93 16.57 2.56 11.06
C LEU A 93 16.90 2.30 12.52
N ILE A 94 18.18 2.07 12.78
CA ILE A 94 18.74 1.91 14.11
C ILE A 94 19.41 3.24 14.46
N VAL A 95 18.89 3.90 15.48
CA VAL A 95 19.42 5.17 15.98
C VAL A 95 20.12 4.90 17.30
N THR A 96 21.44 4.91 17.24
CA THR A 96 22.33 4.72 18.38
C THR A 96 22.71 6.06 18.99
N SER A 97 22.54 6.18 20.31
CA SER A 97 22.81 7.40 21.12
C SER A 97 21.95 8.61 20.77
N ALA A 98 21.24 9.14 21.77
CA ALA A 98 20.07 10.00 21.58
C ALA A 98 20.30 11.50 21.79
N ASP A 99 21.50 11.91 22.19
CA ASP A 99 21.76 13.28 22.64
C ASP A 99 22.27 14.22 21.52
N GLY A 100 22.27 13.77 20.26
CA GLY A 100 22.94 14.50 19.17
C GLY A 100 22.35 14.30 17.77
N ILE A 101 21.04 14.12 17.63
CA ILE A 101 20.40 14.03 16.31
C ILE A 101 20.16 15.44 15.75
N SER A 102 20.69 15.73 14.56
CA SER A 102 20.45 17.04 13.92
C SER A 102 18.97 17.24 13.58
N GLU A 103 18.55 18.50 13.44
CA GLU A 103 17.17 18.81 13.01
C GLU A 103 16.84 18.20 11.63
N SER A 104 17.82 18.16 10.71
CA SER A 104 17.66 17.56 9.39
C SER A 104 17.47 16.04 9.46
N ALA A 105 18.29 15.34 10.24
CA ALA A 105 18.13 13.90 10.45
C ALA A 105 16.81 13.60 11.15
N TRP A 106 16.48 14.34 12.21
CA TRP A 106 15.23 14.13 12.95
C TRP A 106 13.99 14.29 12.06
N SER A 107 13.98 15.25 11.13
CA SER A 107 12.88 15.44 10.19
C SER A 107 12.62 14.21 9.33
N VAL A 108 13.67 13.64 8.74
CA VAL A 108 13.57 12.45 7.88
C VAL A 108 13.25 11.20 8.70
N ILE A 109 13.82 11.06 9.91
CA ILE A 109 13.52 9.95 10.84
C ILE A 109 12.04 9.94 11.21
N LYS A 110 11.49 11.11 11.54
CA LYS A 110 10.07 11.27 11.85
C LYS A 110 9.21 10.89 10.66
N GLU A 111 9.54 11.37 9.47
CA GLU A 111 8.82 11.04 8.24
C GLU A 111 8.85 9.53 7.94
N PHE A 112 10.03 8.90 8.07
CA PHE A 112 10.19 7.46 7.94
C PHE A 112 9.32 6.68 8.94
N SER A 113 9.27 7.10 10.20
CA SER A 113 8.41 6.49 11.21
C SER A 113 6.92 6.69 10.92
N GLU A 114 6.54 7.87 10.42
CA GLU A 114 5.17 8.17 9.99
C GLU A 114 4.74 7.30 8.81
N PHE A 115 5.68 6.97 7.93
CA PHE A 115 5.49 6.05 6.81
C PHE A 115 5.52 4.57 7.20
N GLY A 116 5.60 4.26 8.49
CA GLY A 116 5.56 2.88 9.00
C GLY A 116 6.91 2.17 9.02
N GLY A 117 8.00 2.91 8.83
CA GLY A 117 9.36 2.41 8.95
C GLY A 117 9.65 1.87 10.36
N LYS A 118 10.40 0.77 10.45
CA LYS A 118 10.78 0.22 11.75
C LYS A 118 11.88 1.09 12.35
N LEU A 119 11.58 1.80 13.41
CA LEU A 119 12.53 2.67 14.09
C LEU A 119 12.92 2.04 15.43
N LEU A 120 14.21 1.77 15.60
CA LEU A 120 14.78 1.28 16.86
C LEU A 120 15.73 2.34 17.42
N PHE A 121 15.38 2.92 18.56
CA PHE A 121 16.31 3.69 19.36
C PHE A 121 17.03 2.75 20.33
N TRP A 122 18.36 2.76 20.26
CA TRP A 122 19.19 1.92 21.10
C TRP A 122 20.11 2.77 21.98
N GLY A 123 19.98 2.58 23.30
CA GLY A 123 20.83 3.23 24.30
C GLY A 123 20.02 4.17 25.16
N GLU A 124 20.48 5.40 25.34
CA GLU A 124 19.76 6.42 26.12
C GLU A 124 18.50 6.89 25.40
N ARG A 125 17.47 7.26 26.18
CA ARG A 125 16.16 7.61 25.65
C ARG A 125 16.17 9.06 25.14
N PRO A 126 15.87 9.32 23.85
CA PRO A 126 15.78 10.68 23.34
C PRO A 126 14.66 11.46 24.01
N GLU A 127 14.90 12.74 24.32
CA GLU A 127 13.86 13.65 24.81
C GLU A 127 12.69 13.76 23.80
N ASN A 128 13.00 13.76 22.50
CA ASN A 128 12.01 13.92 21.44
C ASN A 128 11.30 12.62 21.03
N LEU A 129 11.58 11.48 21.68
CA LEU A 129 10.97 10.19 21.31
C LEU A 129 9.43 10.21 21.27
N GLN A 130 8.81 11.11 22.04
CA GLN A 130 7.36 11.38 22.01
C GLN A 130 6.80 11.73 20.63
N ASP A 131 7.63 12.25 19.70
CA ASP A 131 7.24 12.57 18.34
C ASP A 131 7.13 11.32 17.44
N CYS A 132 7.74 10.20 17.85
CA CYS A 132 7.72 8.92 17.15
C CYS A 132 7.12 7.82 18.06
N PRO A 133 5.80 7.86 18.37
CA PRO A 133 5.20 6.99 19.38
C PRO A 133 5.20 5.49 19.02
N LYS A 134 5.51 5.14 17.76
CA LYS A 134 5.65 3.76 17.28
C LYS A 134 7.09 3.25 17.29
N ALA A 135 8.05 4.12 17.59
CA ALA A 135 9.44 3.71 17.67
C ALA A 135 9.64 2.75 18.84
N ILE A 136 10.44 1.72 18.59
CA ILE A 136 10.88 0.79 19.61
C ILE A 136 12.07 1.43 20.31
N TYR A 137 12.11 1.32 21.64
CA TYR A 137 13.23 1.80 22.44
C TYR A 137 13.82 0.63 23.23
N GLU A 138 15.13 0.43 23.07
CA GLU A 138 15.90 -0.56 23.81
C GLU A 138 17.02 0.12 24.59
N SER A 139 16.94 0.04 25.92
CA SER A 139 17.96 0.58 26.82
C SER A 139 19.08 -0.40 27.12
N LEU A 140 18.83 -1.69 26.96
CA LEU A 140 19.82 -2.72 27.27
C LEU A 140 20.84 -2.81 26.14
N PRO A 141 22.14 -2.90 26.43
CA PRO A 141 23.15 -2.92 25.39
C PRO A 141 23.30 -4.32 24.78
N GLU A 142 22.34 -5.23 24.95
CA GLU A 142 22.40 -6.62 24.49
C GLU A 142 21.23 -6.93 23.55
N TRP A 143 21.38 -7.98 22.74
CA TRP A 143 20.35 -8.35 21.77
C TRP A 143 19.13 -8.96 22.48
N THR A 144 18.01 -8.22 22.50
CA THR A 144 16.75 -8.68 23.13
C THR A 144 15.74 -9.13 22.08
N ARG A 145 14.64 -9.76 22.53
CA ARG A 145 13.49 -10.08 21.66
C ARG A 145 12.87 -8.82 21.03
N THR A 146 12.95 -7.69 21.74
CA THR A 146 12.47 -6.39 21.27
C THR A 146 13.27 -5.93 20.06
N VAL A 147 14.60 -6.00 20.14
CA VAL A 147 15.50 -5.72 19.00
C VAL A 147 15.24 -6.67 17.84
N TYR A 148 15.12 -7.97 18.14
CA TYR A 148 14.83 -8.98 17.11
C TYR A 148 13.55 -8.66 16.32
N SER A 149 12.47 -8.23 17.00
CA SER A 149 11.22 -7.86 16.34
C SER A 149 11.31 -6.60 15.47
N ALA A 150 12.31 -5.74 15.71
CA ALA A 150 12.55 -4.53 14.95
C ALA A 150 13.38 -4.76 13.67
N MET A 151 14.03 -5.93 13.54
CA MET A 151 14.82 -6.25 12.35
C MET A 151 13.95 -6.71 11.17
N PRO A 152 14.43 -6.55 9.93
CA PRO A 152 13.73 -7.02 8.74
C PRO A 152 13.98 -8.54 8.51
N GLU A 153 13.03 -9.24 7.88
CA GLU A 153 13.04 -10.71 7.65
C GLU A 153 13.97 -11.13 6.51
N PRO A 154 14.94 -12.05 6.65
CA PRO A 154 16.05 -12.23 5.69
C PRO A 154 15.62 -12.45 4.22
N GLU A 155 16.36 -11.87 3.28
CA GLU A 155 16.01 -11.87 1.84
C GLU A 155 16.37 -13.17 1.13
N ILE A 156 17.43 -13.82 1.63
CA ILE A 156 17.72 -15.22 1.38
C ILE A 156 17.38 -16.01 2.64
N GLU A 157 16.47 -16.95 2.52
CA GLU A 157 16.23 -17.97 3.53
C GLU A 157 17.06 -19.20 3.21
N ILE A 158 17.93 -19.62 4.12
CA ILE A 158 18.70 -20.87 3.98
C ILE A 158 17.92 -21.99 4.68
N TYR A 159 17.40 -22.94 3.92
CA TYR A 159 16.58 -24.03 4.46
C TYR A 159 17.41 -25.16 5.09
N ASP A 160 18.67 -25.30 4.67
CA ASP A 160 19.59 -26.31 5.20
C ASP A 160 20.47 -25.76 6.33
N ARG A 161 20.98 -26.66 7.16
CA ARG A 161 22.00 -26.29 8.15
C ARG A 161 23.36 -26.20 7.50
N ILE A 162 23.81 -24.97 7.24
CA ILE A 162 25.21 -24.66 6.92
C ILE A 162 25.97 -24.22 8.19
N PRO A 163 27.32 -24.31 8.23
CA PRO A 163 28.09 -23.76 9.34
C PRO A 163 27.79 -22.27 9.55
N ALA A 164 27.73 -21.82 10.80
CA ALA A 164 27.47 -20.41 11.10
C ALA A 164 28.55 -19.51 10.47
N ALA A 165 28.13 -18.36 9.93
CA ALA A 165 29.02 -17.40 9.26
C ALA A 165 29.86 -18.01 8.12
N SER A 166 29.30 -18.97 7.37
CA SER A 166 29.96 -19.58 6.21
C SER A 166 29.57 -18.96 4.87
N LEU A 167 28.49 -18.19 4.84
CA LEU A 167 27.96 -17.54 3.64
C LEU A 167 27.81 -16.04 3.91
N ASP A 168 28.33 -15.25 2.98
CA ASP A 168 28.10 -13.82 2.85
C ASP A 168 27.32 -13.56 1.56
N TYR A 169 26.49 -12.52 1.49
CA TYR A 169 25.78 -12.19 0.26
C TYR A 169 25.45 -10.71 0.11
N SER A 170 25.15 -10.30 -1.12
CA SER A 170 24.66 -8.97 -1.48
C SER A 170 23.50 -9.12 -2.46
N ARG A 171 22.52 -8.19 -2.45
CA ARG A 171 21.39 -8.15 -3.39
C ARG A 171 21.29 -6.79 -4.04
N PHE A 172 21.00 -6.79 -5.34
CA PHE A 172 20.71 -5.62 -6.14
C PHE A 172 19.33 -5.82 -6.75
N ILE A 173 18.40 -4.97 -6.35
CA ILE A 173 17.04 -4.97 -6.91
C ILE A 173 17.07 -4.16 -8.22
N ARG A 174 16.56 -4.74 -9.30
CA ARG A 174 16.34 -4.08 -10.60
C ARG A 174 14.86 -4.17 -10.97
N ASP A 175 14.49 -3.52 -12.07
CA ASP A 175 13.09 -3.43 -12.52
C ASP A 175 12.52 -4.79 -12.95
N ASP A 176 13.36 -5.66 -13.53
CA ASP A 176 12.98 -6.95 -14.12
C ASP A 176 13.65 -8.17 -13.46
N GLU A 177 14.61 -7.94 -12.56
CA GLU A 177 15.38 -9.01 -11.90
C GLU A 177 15.90 -8.58 -10.53
N ASP A 178 16.14 -9.56 -9.66
CA ASP A 178 16.98 -9.38 -8.50
C ASP A 178 18.31 -10.10 -8.72
N LEU A 179 19.42 -9.37 -8.62
CA LEU A 179 20.76 -9.92 -8.69
C LEU A 179 21.27 -10.18 -7.27
N PHE A 180 21.78 -11.38 -7.04
CA PHE A 180 22.47 -11.75 -5.81
C PHE A 180 23.93 -12.09 -6.08
N VAL A 181 24.82 -11.72 -5.16
CA VAL A 181 26.22 -12.14 -5.16
C VAL A 181 26.46 -12.88 -3.86
N LEU A 182 26.69 -14.19 -3.93
CA LEU A 182 26.91 -15.07 -2.79
C LEU A 182 28.39 -15.41 -2.70
N LYS A 183 28.96 -15.36 -1.50
CA LYS A 183 30.36 -15.68 -1.25
C LYS A 183 30.48 -16.69 -0.12
N ASN A 184 31.15 -17.81 -0.42
CA ASN A 184 31.50 -18.80 0.59
C ASN A 184 32.76 -18.35 1.31
N ILE A 185 32.60 -17.92 2.56
CA ILE A 185 33.69 -17.42 3.41
C ILE A 185 34.31 -18.53 4.28
N SER A 186 33.84 -19.77 4.14
CA SER A 186 34.40 -20.94 4.83
C SER A 186 35.53 -21.61 4.03
N ASP A 187 36.23 -22.53 4.69
CA ASP A 187 37.27 -23.39 4.12
C ASP A 187 36.74 -24.70 3.52
N THR A 188 35.41 -24.87 3.46
CA THR A 188 34.74 -26.05 2.92
C THR A 188 33.75 -25.67 1.83
N ASP A 189 33.52 -26.58 0.88
CA ASP A 189 32.45 -26.41 -0.11
C ASP A 189 31.08 -26.42 0.59
N LEU A 190 30.18 -25.54 0.14
CA LEU A 190 28.81 -25.47 0.65
C LEU A 190 27.84 -25.97 -0.41
N THR A 191 26.79 -26.68 0.03
CA THR A 191 25.61 -27.00 -0.78
C THR A 191 24.38 -26.87 0.10
N PHE A 192 23.42 -26.06 -0.33
CA PHE A 192 22.24 -25.70 0.45
C PHE A 192 21.11 -25.21 -0.46
N HIS A 193 19.87 -25.27 0.03
CA HIS A 193 18.72 -24.66 -0.59
C HIS A 193 18.56 -23.22 -0.12
N ALA A 194 18.60 -22.29 -1.08
CA ALA A 194 18.42 -20.87 -0.88
C ALA A 194 17.04 -20.46 -1.39
N GLY A 195 16.23 -19.81 -0.55
CA GLY A 195 14.94 -19.21 -0.89
C GLY A 195 15.05 -17.69 -1.03
N PHE A 196 14.85 -17.18 -2.23
CA PHE A 196 14.93 -15.76 -2.55
C PHE A 196 13.55 -15.10 -2.46
N ASP A 197 13.45 -13.92 -1.85
CA ASP A 197 12.20 -13.13 -1.73
C ASP A 197 11.48 -12.85 -3.06
N ALA A 198 12.20 -12.84 -4.19
CA ALA A 198 11.60 -12.71 -5.50
C ALA A 198 10.96 -14.04 -5.97
N ALA A 199 9.75 -13.94 -6.50
CA ALA A 199 9.18 -15.00 -7.33
C ALA A 199 9.92 -15.06 -8.67
N GLY A 200 10.35 -16.25 -9.08
CA GLY A 200 11.15 -16.35 -10.30
C GLY A 200 11.87 -17.67 -10.53
N LYS A 201 12.59 -17.67 -11.65
CA LYS A 201 13.60 -18.65 -12.03
C LYS A 201 14.97 -18.13 -11.62
N VAL A 202 15.83 -19.03 -11.16
CA VAL A 202 17.17 -18.71 -10.67
C VAL A 202 18.20 -19.01 -11.76
N PHE A 203 19.05 -18.04 -12.08
CA PHE A 203 20.07 -18.14 -13.10
C PHE A 203 21.45 -17.91 -12.51
N LEU A 204 22.39 -18.83 -12.76
CA LEU A 204 23.81 -18.59 -12.52
C LEU A 204 24.37 -17.69 -13.63
N LEU A 205 25.01 -16.60 -13.23
CA LEU A 205 25.72 -15.69 -14.14
C LEU A 205 27.20 -16.08 -14.19
N GLY A 206 27.63 -16.61 -15.33
CA GLY A 206 29.02 -16.98 -15.57
C GLY A 206 29.91 -15.76 -15.85
N PRO A 207 31.23 -15.86 -15.57
CA PRO A 207 32.18 -14.77 -15.81
C PRO A 207 32.39 -14.43 -17.29
N ASP A 208 31.95 -15.31 -18.19
CA ASP A 208 31.93 -15.08 -19.65
C ASP A 208 30.64 -14.40 -20.14
N GLY A 209 29.76 -14.01 -19.21
CA GLY A 209 28.44 -13.42 -19.48
C GLY A 209 27.38 -14.44 -19.89
N ARG A 210 27.68 -15.75 -19.85
CA ARG A 210 26.66 -16.78 -20.10
C ARG A 210 25.83 -17.03 -18.87
N GLU A 211 24.55 -17.26 -19.09
CA GLU A 211 23.60 -17.58 -18.04
C GLU A 211 23.23 -19.05 -18.09
N THR A 212 23.13 -19.68 -16.92
CA THR A 212 22.68 -21.06 -16.79
C THR A 212 21.50 -21.13 -15.83
N LEU A 213 20.36 -21.62 -16.30
CA LEU A 213 19.19 -21.86 -15.46
C LEU A 213 19.55 -22.91 -14.40
N ILE A 214 19.39 -22.56 -13.13
CA ILE A 214 19.42 -23.49 -12.02
C ILE A 214 17.98 -24.00 -11.81
N PRO A 215 17.75 -25.33 -11.73
CA PRO A 215 16.45 -25.85 -11.37
C PRO A 215 15.96 -25.23 -10.06
N SER A 216 14.82 -24.56 -10.12
CA SER A 216 14.21 -23.89 -8.98
C SER A 216 12.73 -24.25 -8.87
N THR A 217 12.20 -24.12 -7.66
CA THR A 217 10.78 -24.34 -7.35
C THR A 217 10.25 -23.18 -6.53
N MET A 218 8.96 -22.90 -6.61
CA MET A 218 8.34 -21.95 -5.69
C MET A 218 7.96 -22.62 -4.36
N ARG A 219 8.30 -21.97 -3.24
CA ARG A 219 7.91 -22.38 -1.89
C ARG A 219 7.73 -21.14 -1.03
N ASP A 220 6.61 -21.04 -0.30
CA ASP A 220 6.33 -19.92 0.60
C ASP A 220 6.52 -18.54 -0.08
N ASP A 221 6.05 -18.43 -1.34
CA ASP A 221 6.18 -17.28 -2.24
C ASP A 221 7.62 -16.85 -2.60
N ARG A 222 8.60 -17.73 -2.36
CA ARG A 222 10.02 -17.58 -2.71
C ARG A 222 10.47 -18.53 -3.81
N ALA A 223 11.36 -18.07 -4.69
CA ALA A 223 12.10 -18.95 -5.57
C ALA A 223 13.14 -19.72 -4.76
N VAL A 224 13.13 -21.06 -4.80
CA VAL A 224 14.05 -21.91 -4.07
C VAL A 224 14.91 -22.71 -5.03
N ALA A 225 16.23 -22.63 -4.87
CA ALA A 225 17.20 -23.38 -5.67
C ALA A 225 18.28 -24.01 -4.79
N GLU A 226 18.77 -25.19 -5.19
CA GLU A 226 19.99 -25.77 -4.61
C GLU A 226 21.21 -25.03 -5.17
N ILE A 227 21.99 -24.44 -4.28
CA ILE A 227 23.19 -23.66 -4.60
C ILE A 227 24.41 -24.44 -4.09
N SER A 228 25.38 -24.65 -4.98
CA SER A 228 26.69 -25.19 -4.62
C SER A 228 27.78 -24.16 -4.88
N ILE A 229 28.58 -23.85 -3.86
CA ILE A 229 29.64 -22.85 -3.93
C ILE A 229 30.92 -23.38 -3.27
N GLY A 230 32.02 -23.39 -4.03
CA GLY A 230 33.30 -23.89 -3.54
C GLY A 230 33.90 -23.03 -2.42
N ALA A 231 34.76 -23.59 -1.58
CA ALA A 231 35.45 -22.86 -0.52
C ALA A 231 36.14 -21.58 -1.05
N GLY A 232 35.88 -20.44 -0.41
CA GLY A 232 36.45 -19.14 -0.79
C GLY A 232 35.95 -18.55 -2.12
N MET A 233 34.99 -19.19 -2.80
CA MET A 233 34.47 -18.76 -4.10
C MET A 233 33.31 -17.79 -3.95
N GLU A 234 33.03 -17.07 -5.03
CA GLU A 234 31.89 -16.17 -5.20
C GLU A 234 31.04 -16.63 -6.38
N LEU A 235 29.75 -16.38 -6.31
CA LEU A 235 28.75 -16.77 -7.29
C LEU A 235 27.72 -15.65 -7.47
N SER A 236 27.45 -15.27 -8.72
CA SER A 236 26.40 -14.30 -9.05
C SER A 236 25.15 -15.01 -9.56
N LEU A 237 23.99 -14.68 -9.00
CA LEU A 237 22.68 -15.22 -9.35
C LEU A 237 21.75 -14.11 -9.82
N ALA A 238 20.95 -14.35 -10.85
CA ALA A 238 19.77 -13.53 -11.12
C ALA A 238 18.50 -14.33 -10.80
N VAL A 239 17.55 -13.70 -10.13
CA VAL A 239 16.19 -14.23 -9.95
C VAL A 239 15.26 -13.40 -10.81
N ARG A 240 14.62 -14.05 -11.80
CA ARG A 240 13.75 -13.38 -12.76
C ARG A 240 12.38 -14.01 -12.79
N ARG A 241 11.36 -13.17 -12.80
CA ARG A 241 9.99 -13.62 -13.01
C ARG A 241 9.89 -14.33 -14.36
N SER A 242 9.15 -15.43 -14.41
CA SER A 242 8.90 -16.08 -15.69
C SER A 242 7.96 -15.22 -16.55
N GLU A 243 8.24 -15.13 -17.84
CA GLU A 243 7.39 -14.48 -18.85
C GLU A 243 6.37 -15.47 -19.48
N GLY A 244 6.20 -16.64 -18.87
CA GLY A 244 5.29 -17.68 -19.35
C GLY A 244 3.84 -17.19 -19.46
N THR A 245 3.14 -17.67 -20.49
CA THR A 245 1.71 -17.39 -20.71
C THR A 245 0.89 -18.64 -20.46
N PHE A 246 -0.16 -18.52 -19.64
CA PHE A 246 -0.99 -19.63 -19.17
C PHE A 246 -2.44 -19.38 -19.58
N ASN A 247 -2.82 -19.86 -20.77
CA ASN A 247 -4.18 -19.70 -21.27
C ASN A 247 -5.14 -20.63 -20.52
N VAL A 248 -6.18 -20.09 -19.90
CA VAL A 248 -7.12 -20.87 -19.08
C VAL A 248 -7.82 -22.01 -19.84
N ARG A 249 -7.90 -21.94 -21.17
CA ARG A 249 -8.46 -23.01 -22.00
C ARG A 249 -7.58 -24.25 -22.05
N ASP A 250 -6.27 -24.09 -21.95
CA ASP A 250 -5.32 -25.21 -21.88
C ASP A 250 -5.47 -25.99 -20.56
N PHE A 251 -6.11 -25.36 -19.56
CA PHE A 251 -6.45 -25.95 -18.26
C PHE A 251 -7.91 -26.41 -18.17
N GLY A 252 -8.65 -26.37 -19.29
CA GLY A 252 -10.00 -26.92 -19.39
C GLY A 252 -11.14 -25.92 -19.19
N ALA A 253 -10.87 -24.61 -19.13
CA ALA A 253 -11.93 -23.62 -19.04
C ALA A 253 -12.81 -23.63 -20.31
N CYS A 254 -14.13 -23.72 -20.13
CA CYS A 254 -15.09 -23.79 -21.22
C CYS A 254 -15.36 -22.40 -21.83
N GLY A 255 -15.46 -21.35 -21.01
CA GLY A 255 -15.77 -20.01 -21.50
C GLY A 255 -17.17 -19.88 -22.13
N ASP A 256 -18.12 -20.71 -21.69
CA ASP A 256 -19.51 -20.78 -22.20
C ASP A 256 -20.55 -20.02 -21.34
N GLY A 257 -20.13 -19.48 -20.19
CA GLY A 257 -20.97 -18.77 -19.21
C GLY A 257 -21.90 -19.67 -18.40
N ILE A 258 -21.80 -20.98 -18.55
CA ILE A 258 -22.65 -21.99 -17.92
C ILE A 258 -21.83 -22.92 -17.02
N SER A 259 -20.73 -23.44 -17.56
CA SER A 259 -19.77 -24.28 -16.87
C SER A 259 -18.99 -23.44 -15.86
N LYS A 260 -18.79 -23.98 -14.65
CA LYS A 260 -18.01 -23.30 -13.62
C LYS A 260 -16.51 -23.51 -13.89
N ASP A 261 -15.85 -22.46 -14.37
CA ASP A 261 -14.45 -22.47 -14.81
C ASP A 261 -13.44 -22.23 -13.66
N THR A 262 -13.90 -22.12 -12.41
CA THR A 262 -13.06 -21.79 -11.24
C THR A 262 -11.81 -22.67 -11.15
N GLU A 263 -11.97 -23.99 -11.26
CA GLU A 263 -10.86 -24.94 -11.12
C GLU A 263 -9.85 -24.79 -12.27
N ALA A 264 -10.33 -24.62 -13.50
CA ALA A 264 -9.45 -24.44 -14.66
C ALA A 264 -8.65 -23.13 -14.57
N ILE A 265 -9.28 -22.04 -14.18
CA ILE A 265 -8.61 -20.74 -14.04
C ILE A 265 -7.61 -20.78 -12.87
N GLN A 266 -7.99 -21.37 -11.74
CA GLN A 266 -7.07 -21.51 -10.60
C GLN A 266 -5.88 -22.41 -10.95
N ASN A 267 -6.09 -23.52 -11.68
CA ASN A 267 -4.99 -24.38 -12.13
C ASN A 267 -4.02 -23.64 -13.07
N ALA A 268 -4.51 -22.72 -13.90
CA ALA A 268 -3.65 -21.87 -14.73
C ALA A 268 -2.81 -20.91 -13.87
N ALA A 269 -3.42 -20.30 -12.85
CA ALA A 269 -2.72 -19.43 -11.89
C ALA A 269 -1.68 -20.19 -11.07
N ASP A 270 -2.02 -21.39 -10.60
CA ASP A 270 -1.13 -22.25 -9.83
C ASP A 270 0.05 -22.74 -10.70
N ALA A 271 -0.20 -23.04 -11.98
CA ALA A 271 0.86 -23.39 -12.94
C ALA A 271 1.78 -22.20 -13.25
N ALA A 272 1.23 -20.99 -13.40
CA ALA A 272 2.03 -19.78 -13.54
C ALA A 272 2.91 -19.56 -12.31
N TYR A 273 2.33 -19.62 -11.12
CA TYR A 273 3.10 -19.53 -9.88
C TYR A 273 4.20 -20.60 -9.83
N ALA A 274 3.88 -21.87 -10.10
CA ALA A 274 4.87 -22.96 -10.06
C ALA A 274 6.02 -22.79 -11.06
N ASP A 275 5.82 -22.06 -12.17
CA ASP A 275 6.87 -21.72 -13.13
C ASP A 275 7.74 -20.53 -12.69
N GLY A 276 7.56 -19.99 -11.48
CA GLY A 276 8.24 -18.77 -11.02
C GLY A 276 7.56 -17.49 -11.52
N GLY A 277 6.27 -17.57 -11.83
CA GLY A 277 5.45 -16.47 -12.29
C GLY A 277 4.99 -16.60 -13.74
N GLY A 278 4.36 -15.54 -14.23
CA GLY A 278 3.86 -15.47 -15.60
C GLY A 278 2.52 -14.75 -15.67
N THR A 279 1.87 -14.84 -16.82
CA THR A 279 0.57 -14.21 -17.09
C THR A 279 -0.48 -15.26 -17.35
N VAL A 280 -1.52 -15.27 -16.51
CA VAL A 280 -2.76 -16.04 -16.77
C VAL A 280 -3.59 -15.27 -17.78
N VAL A 281 -3.96 -15.93 -18.88
CA VAL A 281 -4.72 -15.30 -19.97
C VAL A 281 -6.12 -15.86 -20.02
N ILE A 282 -7.11 -14.98 -19.90
CA ILE A 282 -8.53 -15.25 -20.11
C ILE A 282 -8.91 -14.69 -21.50
N PRO A 283 -8.96 -15.54 -22.54
CA PRO A 283 -9.28 -15.08 -23.89
C PRO A 283 -10.78 -14.87 -24.09
N ALA A 284 -11.20 -14.27 -25.21
CA ALA A 284 -12.60 -14.03 -25.57
C ALA A 284 -13.54 -15.21 -25.24
N GLY A 285 -14.64 -14.93 -24.52
CA GLY A 285 -15.57 -15.95 -23.98
C GLY A 285 -16.21 -15.50 -22.67
N THR A 286 -17.19 -16.26 -22.14
CA THR A 286 -17.82 -15.95 -20.85
C THR A 286 -17.42 -17.00 -19.81
N TYR A 287 -16.76 -16.62 -18.72
CA TYR A 287 -16.20 -17.57 -17.75
C TYR A 287 -16.92 -17.40 -16.41
N LEU A 288 -17.75 -18.36 -16.04
CA LEU A 288 -18.44 -18.35 -14.74
C LEU A 288 -17.49 -18.89 -13.67
N THR A 289 -17.13 -18.09 -12.67
CA THR A 289 -16.14 -18.47 -11.66
C THR A 289 -16.50 -18.03 -10.25
N GLY A 290 -16.03 -18.81 -9.28
CA GLY A 290 -15.93 -18.43 -7.87
C GLY A 290 -14.68 -17.59 -7.61
N ALA A 291 -14.30 -17.47 -6.35
CA ALA A 291 -13.08 -16.77 -5.96
C ALA A 291 -11.82 -17.43 -6.55
N LEU A 292 -10.89 -16.58 -7.00
CA LEU A 292 -9.58 -16.93 -7.53
C LEU A 292 -8.49 -16.25 -6.69
N PHE A 293 -7.36 -16.94 -6.55
CA PHE A 293 -6.22 -16.51 -5.73
C PHE A 293 -4.95 -16.51 -6.57
N PHE A 294 -4.31 -15.37 -6.65
CA PHE A 294 -3.11 -15.14 -7.42
C PHE A 294 -1.96 -14.84 -6.46
N ARG A 295 -0.91 -15.66 -6.55
CA ARG A 295 0.29 -15.55 -5.71
C ARG A 295 1.32 -14.61 -6.33
N ASN A 296 2.37 -14.33 -5.56
CA ASN A 296 3.50 -13.53 -6.00
C ASN A 296 4.01 -13.98 -7.38
N GLY A 297 4.27 -13.03 -8.27
CA GLY A 297 4.76 -13.31 -9.61
C GLY A 297 3.69 -13.74 -10.62
N VAL A 298 2.38 -13.76 -10.29
CA VAL A 298 1.32 -14.06 -11.26
C VAL A 298 0.55 -12.80 -11.69
N ASN A 299 0.57 -12.52 -12.99
CA ASN A 299 -0.22 -11.48 -13.66
C ASN A 299 -1.52 -12.07 -14.21
N LEU A 300 -2.49 -11.20 -14.48
CA LEU A 300 -3.76 -11.57 -15.09
C LEU A 300 -4.09 -10.68 -16.28
N GLU A 301 -4.23 -11.29 -17.46
CA GLU A 301 -4.73 -10.64 -18.67
C GLU A 301 -6.16 -11.14 -18.95
N ILE A 302 -7.14 -10.25 -18.86
CA ILE A 302 -8.52 -10.49 -19.26
C ILE A 302 -8.72 -9.79 -20.60
N GLN A 303 -8.64 -10.55 -21.68
CA GLN A 303 -8.61 -10.00 -23.03
C GLN A 303 -9.92 -9.32 -23.42
N GLU A 304 -9.86 -8.47 -24.45
CA GLU A 304 -11.05 -7.94 -25.12
C GLU A 304 -12.02 -9.08 -25.48
N GLU A 305 -13.32 -8.81 -25.37
CA GLU A 305 -14.41 -9.79 -25.53
C GLU A 305 -14.47 -10.92 -24.48
N ALA A 306 -13.53 -10.99 -23.53
CA ALA A 306 -13.65 -11.88 -22.37
C ALA A 306 -14.55 -11.26 -21.31
N VAL A 307 -15.44 -12.08 -20.73
CA VAL A 307 -16.34 -11.71 -19.64
C VAL A 307 -16.15 -12.69 -18.50
N LEU A 308 -15.50 -12.25 -17.44
CA LEU A 308 -15.37 -13.02 -16.19
C LEU A 308 -16.60 -12.76 -15.33
N VAL A 309 -17.40 -13.78 -15.06
CA VAL A 309 -18.68 -13.68 -14.36
C VAL A 309 -18.58 -14.34 -13.00
N SER A 310 -18.84 -13.58 -11.94
CA SER A 310 -18.94 -14.09 -10.58
C SER A 310 -20.04 -15.16 -10.46
N THR A 311 -19.85 -16.20 -9.66
CA THR A 311 -20.97 -16.99 -9.16
C THR A 311 -21.70 -16.23 -8.05
N VAL A 312 -22.87 -16.72 -7.66
CA VAL A 312 -23.63 -16.20 -6.50
C VAL A 312 -23.79 -17.26 -5.42
N ASP A 313 -23.05 -18.36 -5.57
CA ASP A 313 -22.97 -19.41 -4.55
C ASP A 313 -21.99 -18.94 -3.47
N SER A 314 -22.44 -18.92 -2.22
CA SER A 314 -21.60 -18.50 -1.11
C SER A 314 -20.42 -19.41 -0.85
N ASP A 315 -20.54 -20.69 -1.22
CA ASP A 315 -19.54 -21.72 -0.93
C ASP A 315 -18.33 -21.58 -1.86
N ASP A 316 -18.49 -20.86 -2.99
CA ASP A 316 -17.43 -20.48 -3.91
C ASP A 316 -16.56 -19.31 -3.39
N PHE A 317 -16.88 -18.74 -2.23
CA PHE A 317 -16.19 -17.59 -1.63
C PHE A 317 -15.91 -17.86 -0.14
N PRO A 318 -14.84 -18.60 0.17
CA PRO A 318 -14.47 -18.90 1.55
C PRO A 318 -14.14 -17.64 2.35
N GLN A 319 -14.24 -17.74 3.68
CA GLN A 319 -13.75 -16.69 4.56
C GLN A 319 -12.23 -16.83 4.75
N ILE A 320 -11.52 -15.72 4.60
CA ILE A 320 -10.07 -15.62 4.77
C ILE A 320 -9.73 -14.51 5.78
N PRO A 321 -8.56 -14.53 6.42
CA PRO A 321 -8.02 -13.35 7.08
C PRO A 321 -7.90 -12.21 6.07
N THR A 322 -8.50 -11.06 6.37
CA THR A 322 -8.48 -9.87 5.50
C THR A 322 -8.93 -8.65 6.31
N ARG A 323 -8.96 -7.45 5.72
CA ARG A 323 -9.59 -6.27 6.33
C ARG A 323 -10.92 -5.98 5.65
N PHE A 324 -12.00 -5.80 6.41
CA PHE A 324 -13.28 -5.33 5.85
C PHE A 324 -13.92 -4.29 6.76
N GLU A 325 -14.42 -3.19 6.16
CA GLU A 325 -14.88 -1.98 6.87
C GLU A 325 -13.85 -1.49 7.91
N GLY A 326 -12.57 -1.51 7.55
CA GLY A 326 -11.46 -0.98 8.35
C GLY A 326 -11.02 -1.85 9.53
N THR A 327 -11.50 -3.10 9.67
CA THR A 327 -11.06 -4.02 10.73
C THR A 327 -10.47 -5.30 10.12
N GLU A 328 -9.27 -5.68 10.55
CA GLU A 328 -8.70 -7.01 10.27
C GLU A 328 -9.52 -8.11 10.96
N LYS A 329 -10.08 -9.03 10.17
CA LYS A 329 -10.94 -10.12 10.63
C LYS A 329 -11.07 -11.21 9.56
N TYR A 330 -11.68 -12.34 9.93
CA TYR A 330 -12.17 -13.28 8.93
C TYR A 330 -13.36 -12.68 8.19
N TRP A 331 -13.26 -12.61 6.86
CA TRP A 331 -14.33 -12.14 5.99
C TRP A 331 -14.31 -12.88 4.67
N ARG A 332 -15.42 -12.84 3.93
CA ARG A 332 -15.50 -13.43 2.59
C ARG A 332 -14.41 -12.83 1.68
N CYS A 333 -13.67 -13.68 0.99
CA CYS A 333 -12.68 -13.26 0.00
C CYS A 333 -13.32 -12.44 -1.14
N ALA A 334 -12.48 -11.77 -1.93
CA ALA A 334 -12.91 -11.15 -3.17
C ALA A 334 -13.11 -12.19 -4.28
N LEU A 335 -13.65 -11.77 -5.44
CA LEU A 335 -13.63 -12.60 -6.64
C LEU A 335 -12.19 -12.82 -7.12
N LEU A 336 -11.37 -11.76 -7.16
CA LEU A 336 -9.95 -11.83 -7.50
C LEU A 336 -9.13 -11.35 -6.29
N ASN A 337 -8.25 -12.22 -5.78
CA ASN A 337 -7.44 -11.95 -4.61
C ASN A 337 -5.96 -12.01 -5.01
N PHE A 338 -5.28 -10.87 -4.86
CA PHE A 338 -3.84 -10.75 -5.01
C PHE A 338 -3.28 -10.41 -3.63
N ASP A 339 -2.37 -11.24 -3.14
CA ASP A 339 -1.81 -11.13 -1.79
C ASP A 339 -0.30 -11.28 -1.87
N ASN A 340 0.44 -10.37 -1.22
CA ASN A 340 1.90 -10.36 -1.17
C ASN A 340 2.55 -10.48 -2.56
N SER A 341 1.99 -9.79 -3.56
CA SER A 341 2.44 -9.88 -4.96
C SER A 341 3.13 -8.61 -5.40
N ARG A 342 4.44 -8.71 -5.65
CA ARG A 342 5.25 -7.59 -6.11
C ARG A 342 5.06 -7.36 -7.61
N ASP A 343 4.90 -6.10 -8.00
CA ASP A 343 4.78 -5.68 -9.40
C ASP A 343 3.70 -6.48 -10.17
N VAL A 344 2.54 -6.63 -9.54
CA VAL A 344 1.40 -7.38 -10.10
C VAL A 344 0.65 -6.55 -11.13
N HIS A 345 0.37 -7.15 -12.30
CA HIS A 345 -0.33 -6.50 -13.41
C HIS A 345 -1.66 -7.22 -13.68
N VAL A 346 -2.75 -6.44 -13.76
CA VAL A 346 -4.09 -6.92 -14.10
C VAL A 346 -4.68 -6.03 -15.20
N TYR A 347 -4.83 -6.56 -16.42
CA TYR A 347 -5.09 -5.75 -17.62
C TYR A 347 -5.85 -6.51 -18.71
N GLY A 348 -6.11 -5.89 -19.87
CA GLY A 348 -6.40 -6.62 -21.12
C GLY A 348 -7.66 -6.23 -21.91
N GLY A 349 -8.47 -5.26 -21.45
CA GLY A 349 -9.66 -4.78 -22.18
C GLY A 349 -10.97 -5.51 -21.86
N GLY A 350 -10.92 -6.59 -21.07
CA GLY A 350 -12.07 -7.44 -20.76
C GLY A 350 -13.05 -6.87 -19.73
N THR A 351 -14.11 -7.64 -19.48
CA THR A 351 -15.16 -7.29 -18.51
C THR A 351 -15.18 -8.24 -17.32
N ILE A 352 -15.33 -7.71 -16.10
CA ILE A 352 -15.62 -8.46 -14.88
C ILE A 352 -17.04 -8.13 -14.42
N LEU A 353 -17.90 -9.14 -14.29
CA LEU A 353 -19.32 -9.00 -13.91
C LEU A 353 -19.56 -9.63 -12.53
N GLY A 354 -19.82 -8.80 -11.52
CA GLY A 354 -19.91 -9.21 -10.12
C GLY A 354 -21.27 -9.72 -9.65
N ARG A 355 -22.33 -9.55 -10.44
CA ARG A 355 -23.72 -9.97 -10.14
C ARG A 355 -24.26 -9.46 -8.79
N GLY A 356 -23.95 -8.22 -8.44
CA GLY A 356 -24.24 -7.60 -7.15
C GLY A 356 -25.72 -7.55 -6.77
N GLN A 357 -26.62 -7.48 -7.76
CA GLN A 357 -28.07 -7.54 -7.55
C GLN A 357 -28.58 -8.91 -7.09
N GLU A 358 -27.87 -9.98 -7.42
CA GLU A 358 -28.23 -11.32 -7.00
C GLU A 358 -27.59 -11.62 -5.65
N TRP A 359 -26.36 -11.17 -5.46
CA TRP A 359 -25.71 -11.13 -4.15
C TRP A 359 -26.48 -10.33 -3.11
N SER A 360 -27.14 -9.22 -3.47
CA SER A 360 -27.94 -8.42 -2.54
C SER A 360 -29.20 -9.14 -2.04
N LYS A 361 -29.69 -10.13 -2.80
CA LYS A 361 -30.84 -10.98 -2.42
C LYS A 361 -30.42 -12.16 -1.55
N TYR A 362 -29.13 -12.49 -1.52
CA TYR A 362 -28.62 -13.61 -0.74
C TYR A 362 -28.86 -13.35 0.75
N LYS A 363 -29.72 -14.18 1.35
CA LYS A 363 -29.97 -14.23 2.80
C LYS A 363 -29.30 -15.48 3.33
N ASN A 364 -28.17 -15.32 4.01
CA ASN A 364 -27.41 -16.46 4.52
C ASN A 364 -28.24 -17.22 5.58
N LYS A 365 -28.15 -18.55 5.61
CA LYS A 365 -28.89 -19.40 6.57
C LYS A 365 -28.34 -19.29 8.00
N ASP A 366 -27.09 -18.84 8.16
CA ASP A 366 -26.35 -18.88 9.43
C ASP A 366 -25.90 -17.50 9.97
N GLY A 367 -26.47 -16.41 9.45
CA GLY A 367 -26.24 -15.06 10.00
C GLY A 367 -24.87 -14.42 9.71
N LEU A 368 -24.03 -15.04 8.88
CA LEU A 368 -22.78 -14.44 8.40
C LEU A 368 -23.05 -13.48 7.23
N TRP A 369 -22.88 -12.19 7.49
CA TRP A 369 -22.93 -11.10 6.52
C TRP A 369 -21.61 -11.03 5.75
N GLY A 370 -21.68 -10.83 4.44
CA GLY A 370 -20.54 -10.27 3.72
C GLY A 370 -20.47 -10.64 2.27
N ARG A 371 -21.10 -9.87 1.39
CA ARG A 371 -20.95 -10.04 -0.07
C ARG A 371 -19.46 -9.91 -0.45
N PRO A 372 -18.98 -10.66 -1.45
CA PRO A 372 -17.58 -10.57 -1.85
C PRO A 372 -17.28 -9.18 -2.43
N ARG A 373 -16.03 -8.75 -2.27
CA ARG A 373 -15.48 -7.65 -3.07
C ARG A 373 -15.20 -8.16 -4.48
N MET A 374 -15.03 -7.27 -5.45
CA MET A 374 -14.67 -7.74 -6.80
C MET A 374 -13.17 -8.06 -6.88
N ILE A 375 -12.31 -7.12 -6.52
CA ILE A 375 -10.85 -7.28 -6.56
C ILE A 375 -10.25 -6.76 -5.26
N CYS A 376 -9.29 -7.50 -4.70
CA CYS A 376 -8.52 -7.07 -3.54
C CYS A 376 -7.02 -7.28 -3.82
N PHE A 377 -6.25 -6.21 -3.73
CA PHE A 377 -4.79 -6.23 -3.68
C PHE A 377 -4.37 -5.99 -2.23
N THR A 378 -3.67 -6.94 -1.62
CA THR A 378 -3.21 -6.86 -0.22
C THR A 378 -1.69 -6.99 -0.19
N ASP A 379 -1.00 -6.05 0.47
CA ASP A 379 0.46 -6.01 0.59
C ASP A 379 1.16 -6.24 -0.77
N CYS A 380 0.70 -5.57 -1.84
CA CYS A 380 1.26 -5.68 -3.19
C CYS A 380 2.14 -4.46 -3.50
N PRO A 381 3.46 -4.48 -3.23
CA PRO A 381 4.33 -3.36 -3.55
C PRO A 381 4.57 -3.29 -5.05
N GLY A 382 4.42 -2.11 -5.66
CA GLY A 382 4.46 -2.01 -7.11
C GLY A 382 3.19 -2.53 -7.78
N GLY A 383 3.04 -2.26 -9.07
CA GLY A 383 2.01 -2.88 -9.90
C GLY A 383 0.99 -1.93 -10.52
N LEU A 384 0.08 -2.52 -11.29
CA LEU A 384 -0.83 -1.83 -12.18
C LEU A 384 -2.12 -2.63 -12.37
N ILE A 385 -3.25 -1.92 -12.32
CA ILE A 385 -4.51 -2.40 -12.89
C ILE A 385 -4.98 -1.40 -13.95
N GLU A 386 -5.20 -1.88 -15.17
CA GLU A 386 -5.57 -1.01 -16.29
C GLU A 386 -6.52 -1.62 -17.31
N ASP A 387 -7.21 -0.78 -18.08
CA ASP A 387 -7.98 -1.17 -19.26
C ASP A 387 -9.08 -2.23 -18.97
N LEU A 388 -9.84 -2.08 -17.88
CA LEU A 388 -10.89 -3.03 -17.51
C LEU A 388 -12.26 -2.39 -17.34
N THR A 389 -13.29 -3.14 -17.74
CA THR A 389 -14.68 -2.83 -17.42
C THR A 389 -15.17 -3.68 -16.26
N MET A 390 -15.56 -3.07 -15.15
CA MET A 390 -16.06 -3.72 -13.95
C MET A 390 -17.52 -3.37 -13.72
N LYS A 391 -18.39 -4.38 -13.71
CA LYS A 391 -19.84 -4.20 -13.67
C LYS A 391 -20.50 -4.94 -12.55
N ASP A 392 -21.50 -4.29 -11.93
CA ASP A 392 -22.40 -4.87 -10.94
C ASP A 392 -21.63 -5.65 -9.85
N HIS A 393 -20.61 -5.03 -9.25
CA HIS A 393 -19.88 -5.61 -8.12
C HIS A 393 -20.79 -5.84 -6.90
N ALA A 394 -20.44 -6.84 -6.08
CA ALA A 394 -21.30 -7.31 -5.00
C ALA A 394 -21.14 -6.55 -3.68
N SER A 395 -20.01 -5.89 -3.45
CA SER A 395 -19.76 -4.95 -2.34
C SER A 395 -18.79 -3.90 -2.82
N TRP A 396 -17.61 -3.68 -2.22
CA TRP A 396 -16.56 -2.81 -2.76
C TRP A 396 -15.99 -3.40 -4.07
N CYS A 397 -15.73 -2.57 -5.07
CA CYS A 397 -15.24 -3.05 -6.36
C CYS A 397 -13.74 -3.33 -6.27
N LEU A 398 -12.92 -2.29 -6.18
CA LEU A 398 -11.47 -2.39 -6.12
C LEU A 398 -10.96 -1.97 -4.73
N HIS A 399 -10.39 -2.90 -3.98
CA HIS A 399 -9.78 -2.63 -2.67
C HIS A 399 -8.25 -2.76 -2.76
N VAL A 400 -7.55 -1.62 -2.67
CA VAL A 400 -6.09 -1.54 -2.60
C VAL A 400 -5.71 -1.36 -1.14
N LEU A 401 -5.13 -2.40 -0.55
CA LEU A 401 -4.89 -2.54 0.88
C LEU A 401 -3.40 -2.75 1.16
N TYR A 402 -2.84 -1.98 2.09
CA TYR A 402 -1.45 -2.13 2.54
C TYR A 402 -0.40 -2.08 1.43
N THR A 403 -0.72 -1.40 0.34
CA THR A 403 0.03 -1.41 -0.90
C THR A 403 0.85 -0.11 -1.02
N ASP A 404 2.05 -0.21 -1.56
CA ASP A 404 2.96 0.91 -1.81
C ASP A 404 3.37 0.95 -3.28
N GLY A 405 3.17 2.09 -3.95
CA GLY A 405 3.61 2.29 -5.33
C GLY A 405 2.74 1.57 -6.36
N PHE A 406 1.45 1.87 -6.40
CA PHE A 406 0.49 1.15 -7.27
C PHE A 406 -0.27 2.09 -8.18
N THR A 407 -0.48 1.66 -9.43
CA THR A 407 -1.20 2.44 -10.43
C THR A 407 -2.56 1.83 -10.74
N ILE A 408 -3.58 2.69 -10.81
CA ILE A 408 -4.95 2.36 -11.17
C ILE A 408 -5.27 3.23 -12.40
N ASP A 409 -5.42 2.65 -13.58
CA ASP A 409 -5.54 3.42 -14.81
C ASP A 409 -6.70 2.96 -15.69
N ASN A 410 -7.34 3.88 -16.41
CA ASN A 410 -8.35 3.60 -17.44
C ASN A 410 -9.40 2.51 -17.07
N LEU A 411 -10.04 2.64 -15.90
CA LEU A 411 -11.06 1.70 -15.43
C LEU A 411 -12.48 2.23 -15.64
N ASN A 412 -13.39 1.37 -16.06
CA ASN A 412 -14.83 1.68 -16.11
C ASN A 412 -15.59 0.87 -15.06
N ILE A 413 -15.95 1.50 -13.94
CA ILE A 413 -16.67 0.86 -12.84
C ILE A 413 -18.13 1.31 -12.84
N SER A 414 -19.08 0.39 -12.97
CA SER A 414 -20.50 0.75 -12.95
C SER A 414 -21.41 -0.29 -12.33
N VAL A 415 -22.50 0.18 -11.71
CA VAL A 415 -23.64 -0.65 -11.31
C VAL A 415 -24.88 -0.24 -12.09
N SER A 416 -25.65 -1.23 -12.53
CA SER A 416 -26.90 -1.05 -13.27
C SER A 416 -28.08 -0.63 -12.37
N SER A 417 -27.95 -0.84 -11.06
CA SER A 417 -28.98 -0.59 -10.06
C SER A 417 -28.38 -0.56 -8.65
N TYR A 418 -29.17 -0.12 -7.66
CA TYR A 418 -28.71 0.03 -6.28
C TYR A 418 -28.15 -1.26 -5.68
N VAL A 419 -26.87 -1.24 -5.33
CA VAL A 419 -26.17 -2.31 -4.60
C VAL A 419 -25.63 -1.69 -3.30
N PRO A 420 -26.00 -2.19 -2.10
CA PRO A 420 -25.47 -1.61 -0.86
C PRO A 420 -23.94 -1.65 -0.83
N SER A 421 -23.25 -0.66 -0.24
CA SER A 421 -21.78 -0.65 -0.11
C SER A 421 -21.05 -0.90 -1.44
N SER A 422 -21.58 -0.37 -2.55
CA SER A 422 -20.99 -0.53 -3.87
C SER A 422 -19.92 0.52 -4.13
N ASP A 423 -18.92 0.62 -3.28
CA ASP A 423 -17.84 1.58 -3.43
C ASP A 423 -17.09 1.29 -4.75
N GLY A 424 -16.61 2.33 -5.44
CA GLY A 424 -15.84 2.19 -6.68
C GLY A 424 -14.42 1.74 -6.39
N VAL A 425 -13.62 2.64 -5.81
CA VAL A 425 -12.23 2.34 -5.42
C VAL A 425 -12.04 2.64 -3.94
N ASP A 426 -11.46 1.69 -3.21
CA ASP A 426 -11.09 1.80 -1.80
C ASP A 426 -9.57 1.75 -1.67
N ILE A 427 -8.95 2.87 -1.33
CA ILE A 427 -7.51 2.95 -1.02
C ILE A 427 -7.37 2.94 0.50
N ASP A 428 -6.94 1.82 1.08
CA ASP A 428 -6.93 1.58 2.53
C ASP A 428 -5.52 1.32 3.05
N SER A 429 -5.04 2.18 3.96
CA SER A 429 -3.70 2.10 4.55
C SER A 429 -2.60 1.88 3.50
N SER A 430 -2.69 2.58 2.37
CA SER A 430 -1.84 2.42 1.19
C SER A 430 -1.26 3.75 0.74
N CYS A 431 -0.12 3.73 0.08
CA CYS A 431 0.65 4.93 -0.20
C CYS A 431 1.33 4.92 -1.57
N ASN A 432 1.71 6.11 -2.03
CA ASN A 432 2.29 6.32 -3.36
C ASN A 432 1.39 5.72 -4.45
N ILE A 433 0.10 6.05 -4.38
CA ILE A 433 -0.93 5.54 -5.29
C ILE A 433 -1.21 6.57 -6.37
N LYS A 434 -1.22 6.14 -7.62
CA LYS A 434 -1.65 6.94 -8.76
C LYS A 434 -2.93 6.36 -9.35
N MET A 435 -3.97 7.17 -9.42
CA MET A 435 -5.25 6.81 -10.03
C MET A 435 -5.55 7.79 -11.17
N THR A 436 -5.62 7.29 -12.40
CA THR A 436 -5.87 8.08 -13.61
C THR A 436 -6.96 7.49 -14.47
N ASP A 437 -7.68 8.36 -15.19
CA ASP A 437 -8.61 7.95 -16.26
C ASP A 437 -9.74 6.99 -15.81
N VAL A 438 -10.14 7.04 -14.53
CA VAL A 438 -11.19 6.17 -14.00
C VAL A 438 -12.57 6.81 -14.12
N TYR A 439 -13.52 6.05 -14.65
CA TYR A 439 -14.94 6.35 -14.63
C TYR A 439 -15.66 5.53 -13.56
N THR A 440 -16.53 6.18 -12.78
CA THR A 440 -17.41 5.49 -11.81
C THR A 440 -18.87 5.92 -11.94
N TYR A 441 -19.78 4.94 -12.00
CA TYR A 441 -21.20 5.12 -11.74
C TYR A 441 -21.66 4.08 -10.71
N VAL A 442 -21.66 4.46 -9.44
CA VAL A 442 -21.89 3.55 -8.32
C VAL A 442 -22.99 4.05 -7.39
N THR A 443 -23.36 3.26 -6.37
CA THR A 443 -24.37 3.65 -5.36
C THR A 443 -23.84 3.87 -3.94
N ASP A 444 -22.53 3.73 -3.74
CA ASP A 444 -21.83 4.22 -2.54
C ASP A 444 -20.67 5.14 -2.96
N ASP A 445 -19.60 5.30 -2.18
CA ASP A 445 -18.49 6.20 -2.54
C ASP A 445 -17.88 5.87 -3.91
N CYS A 446 -17.63 6.87 -4.75
CA CYS A 446 -16.94 6.69 -6.03
C CYS A 446 -15.47 6.30 -5.78
N LEU A 447 -14.84 7.03 -4.86
CA LEU A 447 -13.52 6.78 -4.32
C LEU A 447 -13.62 6.95 -2.80
N SER A 448 -13.09 6.00 -2.04
CA SER A 448 -12.99 6.04 -0.59
C SER A 448 -11.54 5.84 -0.16
N ILE A 449 -10.93 6.88 0.40
CA ILE A 449 -9.61 6.77 1.01
C ILE A 449 -9.81 6.47 2.50
N LYS A 450 -9.19 5.39 2.97
CA LYS A 450 -9.34 4.78 4.28
C LYS A 450 -7.98 4.45 4.88
N SER A 451 -7.95 4.13 6.16
CA SER A 451 -6.76 3.76 6.91
C SER A 451 -7.16 3.01 8.20
N GLY A 452 -8.07 2.03 8.08
CA GLY A 452 -8.57 1.27 9.23
C GLY A 452 -9.48 2.02 10.23
N LYS A 453 -10.09 1.25 11.13
CA LYS A 453 -11.19 1.68 12.02
C LYS A 453 -10.85 1.50 13.50
N ASN A 454 -11.08 2.55 14.27
CA ASN A 454 -10.96 2.58 15.73
C ASN A 454 -9.62 2.02 16.23
N GLU A 455 -9.66 1.21 17.28
CA GLU A 455 -8.48 0.59 17.89
C GLU A 455 -7.71 -0.26 16.89
N ASP A 456 -8.38 -0.99 16.00
CA ASP A 456 -7.73 -1.80 14.98
C ASP A 456 -6.92 -0.94 14.00
N GLY A 457 -7.51 0.14 13.49
CA GLY A 457 -6.81 1.08 12.63
C GLY A 457 -5.64 1.77 13.33
N ARG A 458 -5.77 2.10 14.62
CA ARG A 458 -4.67 2.68 15.42
C ARG A 458 -3.56 1.67 15.71
N ARG A 459 -3.91 0.41 16.00
CA ARG A 459 -2.97 -0.70 16.20
C ARG A 459 -2.15 -0.96 14.95
N VAL A 460 -2.81 -1.04 13.78
CA VAL A 460 -2.12 -1.21 12.49
C VAL A 460 -1.29 0.03 12.18
N GLY A 461 -1.84 1.23 12.40
CA GLY A 461 -1.08 2.47 12.34
C GLY A 461 -0.47 2.76 10.96
N ARG A 462 -1.02 2.22 9.88
CA ARG A 462 -0.58 2.52 8.51
C ARG A 462 -1.49 3.61 7.92
N PRO A 463 -0.98 4.81 7.61
CA PRO A 463 -1.77 5.85 6.97
C PRO A 463 -2.06 5.52 5.51
N SER A 464 -3.06 6.19 4.93
CA SER A 464 -3.14 6.35 3.47
C SER A 464 -2.57 7.69 3.06
N MET A 465 -1.60 7.70 2.14
CA MET A 465 -0.89 8.95 1.84
C MET A 465 -0.15 8.99 0.50
N ASN A 466 0.19 10.20 0.06
CA ASN A 466 0.85 10.45 -1.23
C ASN A 466 0.02 9.83 -2.36
N ILE A 467 -1.24 10.26 -2.45
CA ILE A 467 -2.19 9.74 -3.41
C ILE A 467 -2.49 10.82 -4.44
N LEU A 468 -2.29 10.50 -5.71
CA LEU A 468 -2.68 11.32 -6.84
C LEU A 468 -3.90 10.69 -7.52
N VAL A 469 -4.97 11.46 -7.66
CA VAL A 469 -6.17 11.11 -8.41
C VAL A 469 -6.34 12.17 -9.49
N GLN A 470 -6.28 11.78 -10.76
CA GLN A 470 -6.31 12.74 -11.86
C GLN A 470 -7.19 12.26 -13.02
N ASN A 471 -7.81 13.20 -13.74
CA ASN A 471 -8.58 12.93 -14.96
C ASN A 471 -9.71 11.89 -14.80
N CYS A 472 -10.34 11.83 -13.63
CA CYS A 472 -11.41 10.86 -13.34
C CYS A 472 -12.81 11.47 -13.55
N ASN A 473 -13.79 10.61 -13.84
CA ASN A 473 -15.20 10.98 -13.93
C ASN A 473 -16.03 10.24 -12.88
N PHE A 474 -16.47 10.97 -11.86
CA PHE A 474 -17.27 10.46 -10.75
C PHE A 474 -18.76 10.80 -10.99
N ASP A 475 -19.41 10.01 -11.87
CA ASP A 475 -20.73 10.35 -12.41
C ASP A 475 -21.88 10.05 -11.43
N GLY A 476 -21.77 8.95 -10.67
CA GLY A 476 -22.79 8.53 -9.69
C GLY A 476 -22.19 7.91 -8.44
N GLY A 477 -22.81 8.17 -7.28
CA GLY A 477 -22.40 7.62 -5.99
C GLY A 477 -22.44 8.63 -4.84
N HIS A 478 -21.89 8.27 -3.69
CA HIS A 478 -21.78 9.14 -2.52
C HIS A 478 -20.67 10.19 -2.64
N GLY A 479 -19.75 10.03 -3.59
CA GLY A 479 -18.73 11.00 -3.95
C GLY A 479 -17.28 10.57 -3.67
N VAL A 480 -16.38 11.54 -3.54
CA VAL A 480 -14.94 11.30 -3.26
C VAL A 480 -14.70 11.51 -1.77
N ALA A 481 -14.53 10.42 -1.06
CA ALA A 481 -14.61 10.36 0.39
C ALA A 481 -13.26 10.10 1.04
N MET A 482 -13.01 10.84 2.12
CA MET A 482 -12.04 10.49 3.14
C MET A 482 -12.81 9.86 4.30
N GLY A 483 -12.70 8.55 4.47
CA GLY A 483 -13.30 7.79 5.56
C GLY A 483 -14.56 6.98 5.25
N SER A 484 -15.21 6.37 6.25
CA SER A 484 -15.15 6.75 7.67
C SER A 484 -14.00 6.16 8.47
N GLU A 485 -13.28 5.20 7.89
CA GLU A 485 -12.25 4.40 8.52
C GLU A 485 -10.92 5.15 8.44
N ILE A 486 -10.72 6.19 9.26
CA ILE A 486 -9.56 7.10 9.15
C ILE A 486 -8.53 6.96 10.28
N SER A 487 -8.61 5.90 11.07
CA SER A 487 -7.91 5.80 12.37
C SER A 487 -6.39 5.71 12.25
N GLY A 488 -5.87 5.21 11.13
CA GLY A 488 -4.46 5.22 10.75
C GLY A 488 -3.95 6.53 10.14
N CYS A 489 -4.82 7.52 9.96
CA CYS A 489 -4.61 8.81 9.28
C CYS A 489 -4.68 8.77 7.74
N ILE A 490 -5.06 9.91 7.16
CA ILE A 490 -5.02 10.17 5.71
C ILE A 490 -4.26 11.49 5.50
N ARG A 491 -3.23 11.49 4.66
CA ARG A 491 -2.44 12.71 4.42
C ARG A 491 -1.91 12.83 3.00
N ASN A 492 -1.68 14.05 2.53
CA ASN A 492 -1.04 14.32 1.23
C ASN A 492 -1.80 13.66 0.07
N VAL A 493 -3.03 14.12 -0.16
CA VAL A 493 -3.87 13.63 -1.26
C VAL A 493 -4.17 14.78 -2.21
N LEU A 494 -3.92 14.57 -3.50
CA LEU A 494 -4.29 15.49 -4.57
C LEU A 494 -5.33 14.82 -5.48
N ILE A 495 -6.52 15.41 -5.54
CA ILE A 495 -7.56 15.06 -6.50
C ILE A 495 -7.68 16.22 -7.48
N GLU A 496 -7.33 16.02 -8.75
CA GLU A 496 -7.35 17.09 -9.74
C GLU A 496 -7.92 16.72 -11.12
N ASP A 497 -8.40 17.74 -11.82
CA ASP A 497 -8.89 17.64 -13.20
C ASP A 497 -10.02 16.61 -13.38
N CYS A 498 -10.89 16.45 -12.37
CA CYS A 498 -11.99 15.49 -12.41
C CYS A 498 -13.35 16.15 -12.64
N VAL A 499 -14.30 15.36 -13.16
CA VAL A 499 -15.69 15.74 -13.37
C VAL A 499 -16.59 14.98 -12.40
N CYS A 500 -17.60 15.66 -11.84
CA CYS A 500 -18.59 15.02 -10.97
C CYS A 500 -20.00 15.20 -11.53
N GLY A 501 -20.68 14.08 -11.76
CA GLY A 501 -21.99 14.02 -12.39
C GLY A 501 -23.16 14.38 -11.47
N PRO A 502 -24.38 14.41 -12.02
CA PRO A 502 -25.58 14.81 -11.29
C PRO A 502 -26.01 13.80 -10.21
N GLU A 503 -25.67 12.53 -10.38
CA GLU A 503 -25.96 11.45 -9.41
C GLU A 503 -24.85 11.34 -8.34
N ASN A 504 -23.80 12.14 -8.43
CA ASN A 504 -22.80 12.27 -7.38
C ASN A 504 -23.34 13.09 -6.22
N ARG A 505 -23.41 12.48 -5.03
CA ARG A 505 -23.98 13.11 -3.84
C ARG A 505 -23.05 14.16 -3.22
N ALA A 506 -21.75 13.90 -3.12
CA ALA A 506 -20.81 14.78 -2.43
C ALA A 506 -19.38 14.70 -3.01
N PRO A 507 -19.06 15.50 -4.04
CA PRO A 507 -17.74 15.51 -4.67
C PRO A 507 -16.57 15.78 -3.71
N VAL A 508 -16.80 16.58 -2.67
CA VAL A 508 -15.84 16.80 -1.59
C VAL A 508 -16.42 16.22 -0.30
N ARG A 509 -15.96 15.04 0.13
CA ARG A 509 -16.57 14.32 1.25
C ARG A 509 -15.57 13.91 2.33
N PHE A 510 -15.93 14.18 3.59
CA PHE A 510 -15.20 13.75 4.77
C PHE A 510 -16.17 13.07 5.74
N LYS A 511 -15.83 11.86 6.17
CA LYS A 511 -16.64 11.08 7.12
C LYS A 511 -15.74 10.64 8.26
N SER A 512 -16.16 10.89 9.49
CA SER A 512 -15.56 10.27 10.66
C SER A 512 -16.50 10.34 11.85
N GLN A 513 -16.21 9.58 12.90
CA GLN A 513 -16.77 9.80 14.23
C GLN A 513 -15.68 10.25 15.18
N PRO A 514 -16.04 10.94 16.26
CA PRO A 514 -15.07 11.42 17.24
C PRO A 514 -14.14 10.33 17.78
N SER A 515 -14.66 9.10 17.97
CA SER A 515 -13.94 7.93 18.50
C SER A 515 -12.96 7.26 17.53
N ARG A 516 -12.92 7.65 16.25
CA ARG A 516 -11.92 7.12 15.30
C ARG A 516 -10.50 7.52 15.70
N GLY A 517 -10.30 8.71 16.26
CA GLY A 517 -8.97 9.30 16.36
C GLY A 517 -8.41 9.59 14.97
N GLY A 518 -7.08 9.58 14.81
CA GLY A 518 -6.45 9.81 13.51
C GLY A 518 -6.55 11.27 13.03
N VAL A 519 -5.79 11.57 11.98
CA VAL A 519 -5.70 12.89 11.36
C VAL A 519 -6.00 12.75 9.88
N VAL A 520 -6.86 13.62 9.35
CA VAL A 520 -7.02 13.83 7.91
C VAL A 520 -6.47 15.20 7.56
N GLU A 521 -5.40 15.26 6.76
CA GLU A 521 -4.71 16.51 6.48
C GLU A 521 -4.08 16.61 5.10
N ASN A 522 -3.77 17.83 4.66
CA ASN A 522 -3.10 18.09 3.39
C ASN A 522 -3.85 17.47 2.20
N ILE A 523 -5.15 17.72 2.15
CA ILE A 523 -6.01 17.22 1.08
C ILE A 523 -6.33 18.36 0.14
N THR A 524 -6.05 18.19 -1.16
CA THR A 524 -6.29 19.19 -2.18
C THR A 524 -7.26 18.64 -3.22
N PHE A 525 -8.38 19.34 -3.41
CA PHE A 525 -9.26 19.19 -4.56
C PHE A 525 -9.00 20.34 -5.52
N LYS A 526 -8.65 20.07 -6.77
CA LYS A 526 -8.21 21.10 -7.71
C LYS A 526 -8.84 20.92 -9.09
N ASN A 527 -9.22 22.00 -9.75
CA ASN A 527 -9.74 21.98 -11.13
C ASN A 527 -10.93 21.02 -11.33
N MET A 528 -11.84 20.95 -10.35
CA MET A 528 -13.01 20.06 -10.42
C MET A 528 -14.18 20.74 -11.13
N THR A 529 -14.89 20.01 -11.99
CA THR A 529 -16.14 20.46 -12.62
C THR A 529 -17.35 19.76 -12.02
N LEU A 530 -18.31 20.52 -11.52
CA LEU A 530 -19.55 20.01 -10.91
C LEU A 530 -20.75 20.13 -11.87
N ASN A 531 -21.34 19.00 -12.26
CA ASN A 531 -22.43 18.94 -13.22
C ASN A 531 -23.76 18.58 -12.55
N GLY A 532 -24.26 19.44 -11.66
CA GLY A 532 -25.56 19.27 -11.02
C GLY A 532 -25.56 18.25 -9.87
N CYS A 533 -24.42 18.11 -9.18
CA CYS A 533 -24.26 17.16 -8.08
C CYS A 533 -25.19 17.48 -6.90
N GLY A 534 -25.34 16.54 -5.96
CA GLY A 534 -26.19 16.73 -4.79
C GLY A 534 -25.72 17.85 -3.87
N THR A 535 -24.53 17.70 -3.30
CA THR A 535 -23.95 18.61 -2.32
C THR A 535 -22.52 18.86 -2.72
N PHE A 536 -22.09 20.11 -2.87
CA PHE A 536 -20.69 20.39 -3.21
C PHE A 536 -19.72 19.83 -2.16
N ILE A 537 -19.93 20.15 -0.87
CA ILE A 537 -19.09 19.68 0.23
C ILE A 537 -19.91 19.07 1.39
N ASP A 538 -19.54 17.85 1.81
CA ASP A 538 -20.09 17.19 3.02
C ASP A 538 -18.95 16.74 3.93
N ALA A 539 -18.70 17.49 4.99
CA ALA A 539 -17.76 17.12 6.04
C ALA A 539 -18.51 16.81 7.34
N ASN A 540 -18.52 15.55 7.74
CA ASN A 540 -19.26 15.07 8.90
C ASN A 540 -18.35 14.27 9.84
N LEU A 541 -17.88 14.92 10.91
CA LEU A 541 -17.05 14.32 11.96
C LEU A 541 -17.86 13.69 13.11
N VAL A 542 -19.18 13.65 12.97
CA VAL A 542 -20.11 12.94 13.87
C VAL A 542 -20.87 11.83 13.15
N TRP A 543 -20.28 11.29 12.07
CA TRP A 543 -20.81 10.19 11.27
C TRP A 543 -20.84 8.89 12.08
N ARG A 544 -22.03 8.35 12.32
CA ARG A 544 -22.24 7.14 13.14
C ARG A 544 -22.33 5.89 12.26
N MET A 545 -21.21 5.17 12.11
CA MET A 545 -21.23 3.80 11.56
C MET A 545 -21.37 2.76 12.67
N VAL A 546 -20.76 3.02 13.83
CA VAL A 546 -20.83 2.16 15.02
C VAL A 546 -21.11 3.03 16.25
N GLU A 547 -21.50 2.40 17.36
CA GLU A 547 -21.63 3.10 18.64
C GLU A 547 -20.30 3.76 19.05
N ASP A 548 -20.41 4.89 19.74
CA ASP A 548 -19.24 5.59 20.30
C ASP A 548 -18.85 4.99 21.66
N TYR A 549 -17.54 4.94 21.91
CA TYR A 549 -16.98 4.50 23.18
C TYR A 549 -16.36 5.68 23.92
N GLU A 550 -17.09 6.29 24.86
CA GLU A 550 -16.58 7.40 25.69
C GLU A 550 -15.85 6.87 26.96
N PRO A 551 -14.78 7.52 27.44
CA PRO A 551 -14.06 8.62 26.79
C PRO A 551 -13.11 8.11 25.70
N PHE A 552 -13.04 8.80 24.57
CA PHE A 552 -12.09 8.49 23.49
C PHE A 552 -11.02 9.57 23.33
N PHE A 553 -9.76 9.15 23.39
CA PHE A 553 -8.58 9.93 23.05
C PHE A 553 -7.59 9.05 22.26
N PRO A 554 -6.93 9.58 21.20
CA PRO A 554 -7.10 10.91 20.61
C PRO A 554 -8.42 11.05 19.84
N ARG A 555 -8.90 12.29 19.67
CA ARG A 555 -10.08 12.62 18.83
C ARG A 555 -9.67 12.81 17.36
N THR A 556 -10.62 12.64 16.45
CA THR A 556 -10.40 12.90 15.02
C THR A 556 -10.01 14.35 14.76
N VAL A 557 -9.01 14.57 13.92
CA VAL A 557 -8.58 15.91 13.49
C VAL A 557 -8.73 16.05 11.97
N LEU A 558 -9.22 17.22 11.53
CA LEU A 558 -9.24 17.64 10.12
C LEU A 558 -8.50 18.98 10.01
N ARG A 559 -7.54 19.12 9.08
CA ARG A 559 -6.82 20.38 8.85
C ARG A 559 -6.22 20.47 7.45
N ASN A 560 -5.91 21.68 6.99
CA ASN A 560 -5.27 21.94 5.69
C ASN A 560 -5.98 21.26 4.50
N ILE A 561 -7.26 21.58 4.33
CA ILE A 561 -8.08 21.12 3.22
C ILE A 561 -8.22 22.25 2.21
N ARG A 562 -7.68 22.05 1.01
CA ARG A 562 -7.63 23.05 -0.05
C ARG A 562 -8.61 22.68 -1.15
N VAL A 563 -9.43 23.63 -1.56
CA VAL A 563 -10.37 23.47 -2.65
C VAL A 563 -10.13 24.60 -3.65
N ILE A 564 -9.55 24.27 -4.79
CA ILE A 564 -8.94 25.23 -5.72
C ILE A 564 -9.58 25.09 -7.09
N ASN A 565 -10.05 26.20 -7.65
CA ASN A 565 -10.63 26.27 -8.98
C ASN A 565 -11.74 25.21 -9.23
N VAL A 566 -12.58 25.00 -8.22
CA VAL A 566 -13.76 24.12 -8.34
C VAL A 566 -14.96 24.94 -8.77
N SER A 567 -15.63 24.54 -9.84
CA SER A 567 -16.78 25.29 -10.34
C SER A 567 -17.88 24.43 -10.94
N GLY A 568 -19.10 24.96 -10.93
CA GLY A 568 -20.25 24.30 -11.53
C GLY A 568 -21.53 24.45 -10.73
N THR A 569 -22.42 23.47 -10.86
CA THR A 569 -23.73 23.45 -10.21
C THR A 569 -23.85 22.31 -9.19
N ALA A 570 -24.50 22.60 -8.06
CA ALA A 570 -24.86 21.63 -7.04
C ALA A 570 -26.27 21.93 -6.51
N ARG A 571 -26.99 20.96 -5.95
CA ARG A 571 -28.29 21.25 -5.30
C ARG A 571 -28.08 22.05 -4.01
N THR A 572 -27.02 21.76 -3.25
CA THR A 572 -26.65 22.52 -2.04
C THR A 572 -25.16 22.82 -2.03
N VAL A 573 -24.76 23.94 -1.43
CA VAL A 573 -23.33 24.18 -1.13
C VAL A 573 -22.84 23.10 -0.17
N GLY A 574 -23.58 22.86 0.91
CA GLY A 574 -23.44 21.62 1.66
C GLY A 574 -23.48 21.73 3.17
N THR A 575 -22.73 20.86 3.84
CA THR A 575 -22.72 20.76 5.31
C THR A 575 -21.32 20.50 5.84
N ILE A 576 -20.94 21.22 6.89
CA ILE A 576 -19.72 20.98 7.66
C ILE A 576 -20.12 20.88 9.13
N SER A 577 -19.93 19.68 9.70
CA SER A 577 -20.31 19.33 11.07
C SER A 577 -19.10 18.76 11.80
N GLY A 578 -18.57 19.53 12.75
CA GLY A 578 -17.51 19.11 13.65
C GLY A 578 -18.03 18.36 14.89
N ASP A 579 -17.09 17.80 15.65
CA ASP A 579 -17.34 17.26 16.97
C ASP A 579 -17.58 18.43 17.97
N PRO A 580 -18.69 18.44 18.74
CA PRO A 580 -18.91 19.48 19.75
C PRO A 580 -17.77 19.65 20.77
N ALA A 581 -17.03 18.58 21.07
CA ALA A 581 -15.91 18.63 22.01
C ALA A 581 -14.55 18.86 21.34
N ALA A 582 -14.48 18.82 20.01
CA ALA A 582 -13.32 19.19 19.20
C ALA A 582 -13.82 19.86 17.90
N PRO A 583 -14.28 21.12 17.97
CA PRO A 583 -14.79 21.84 16.80
C PRO A 583 -13.76 21.90 15.68
N ILE A 584 -14.22 21.95 14.43
CA ILE A 584 -13.32 22.13 13.28
C ILE A 584 -12.70 23.53 13.35
N PRO A 585 -11.37 23.68 13.44
CA PRO A 585 -10.71 24.98 13.59
C PRO A 585 -10.87 25.92 12.39
N GLU A 586 -10.73 27.23 12.63
CA GLU A 586 -10.58 28.22 11.55
C GLU A 586 -9.38 27.89 10.65
N GLY A 587 -9.53 28.10 9.34
CA GLY A 587 -8.49 27.82 8.35
C GLY A 587 -8.37 26.34 7.98
N THR A 588 -9.26 25.47 8.46
CA THR A 588 -9.30 24.06 8.04
C THR A 588 -9.63 23.93 6.56
N PHE A 589 -10.63 24.69 6.09
CA PHE A 589 -11.01 24.72 4.68
C PHE A 589 -10.51 26.02 4.05
N ILE A 590 -9.78 25.89 2.95
CA ILE A 590 -9.15 27.00 2.23
C ILE A 590 -9.66 26.93 0.79
N PHE A 591 -10.40 27.96 0.38
CA PHE A 591 -10.94 28.05 -0.97
C PHE A 591 -10.12 29.02 -1.81
N ASP A 592 -9.93 28.71 -3.08
CA ASP A 592 -9.31 29.61 -4.05
C ASP A 592 -9.99 29.46 -5.41
N GLY A 593 -10.47 30.56 -5.99
CA GLY A 593 -11.07 30.58 -7.32
C GLY A 593 -12.31 29.69 -7.53
N CYS A 594 -13.03 29.32 -6.46
CA CYS A 594 -14.20 28.44 -6.53
C CYS A 594 -15.48 29.22 -6.90
N ARG A 595 -16.31 28.66 -7.79
CA ARG A 595 -17.55 29.29 -8.28
C ARG A 595 -18.70 28.28 -8.33
N ILE A 596 -19.60 28.35 -7.35
CA ILE A 596 -20.68 27.37 -7.15
C ILE A 596 -22.04 28.02 -7.34
N LYS A 597 -22.87 27.49 -8.23
CA LYS A 597 -24.30 27.81 -8.28
C LYS A 597 -25.07 26.71 -7.55
N ALA A 598 -25.87 27.08 -6.55
CA ALA A 598 -26.65 26.11 -5.78
C ALA A 598 -28.04 26.61 -5.41
N ASP A 599 -28.93 25.68 -5.05
CA ASP A 599 -30.30 26.01 -4.61
C ASP A 599 -30.35 26.35 -3.12
N LYS A 600 -29.39 25.85 -2.32
CA LYS A 600 -29.28 26.11 -0.88
C LYS A 600 -27.84 26.40 -0.47
N GLY A 601 -27.69 27.26 0.55
CA GLY A 601 -26.41 27.61 1.14
C GLY A 601 -25.71 26.50 1.93
N LEU A 602 -24.72 26.90 2.72
CA LEU A 602 -23.86 26.05 3.53
C LEU A 602 -24.36 26.00 4.98
N MET A 603 -24.47 24.79 5.52
CA MET A 603 -24.85 24.56 6.91
C MET A 603 -23.63 24.23 7.77
N LEU A 604 -23.45 24.95 8.88
CA LEU A 604 -22.32 24.80 9.79
C LEU A 604 -22.77 24.38 11.20
N SER A 605 -22.07 23.42 11.79
CA SER A 605 -22.26 23.00 13.20
C SER A 605 -20.94 22.60 13.86
N ASN A 606 -20.63 23.17 15.03
CA ASN A 606 -19.37 22.94 15.75
C ASN A 606 -18.13 23.20 14.87
N VAL A 607 -18.16 24.34 14.18
CA VAL A 607 -17.09 24.79 13.29
C VAL A 607 -16.72 26.21 13.70
N GLU A 608 -15.42 26.45 13.87
CA GLU A 608 -14.86 27.76 14.12
C GLU A 608 -14.76 28.58 12.83
N GLN A 609 -14.49 27.94 11.68
CA GLN A 609 -14.44 28.54 10.34
C GLN A 609 -15.49 29.63 10.12
N ARG A 610 -15.01 30.83 9.79
CA ARG A 610 -15.78 32.01 9.38
C ARG A 610 -15.34 32.53 8.03
N ASN A 611 -14.07 32.35 7.65
CA ASN A 611 -13.59 32.83 6.38
C ASN A 611 -13.91 31.83 5.25
N PHE A 612 -14.59 32.30 4.20
CA PHE A 612 -14.87 31.54 2.98
C PHE A 612 -14.41 32.31 1.73
N ASP A 613 -13.43 33.20 1.89
CA ASP A 613 -12.77 33.89 0.78
C ASP A 613 -12.32 32.88 -0.29
N GLY A 614 -12.49 33.25 -1.55
CA GLY A 614 -12.22 32.37 -2.69
C GLY A 614 -13.38 31.43 -3.05
N LEU A 615 -14.49 31.40 -2.30
CA LEU A 615 -15.72 30.68 -2.66
C LEU A 615 -16.85 31.64 -3.07
N GLU A 616 -17.02 31.86 -4.37
CA GLU A 616 -18.17 32.59 -4.93
C GLU A 616 -19.38 31.65 -5.00
N VAL A 617 -20.48 31.99 -4.31
CA VAL A 617 -21.73 31.23 -4.36
C VAL A 617 -22.86 32.06 -4.96
N ARG A 618 -23.58 31.48 -5.91
CA ARG A 618 -24.82 32.04 -6.47
C ARG A 618 -26.00 31.23 -5.98
N LEU A 619 -26.88 31.89 -5.22
CA LEU A 619 -28.11 31.32 -4.65
C LEU A 619 -29.35 32.02 -5.21
N PRO A 620 -30.53 31.39 -5.13
CA PRO A 620 -31.82 32.06 -5.35
C PRO A 620 -32.02 33.25 -4.40
N GLU A 621 -32.88 34.18 -4.81
CA GLU A 621 -33.26 35.32 -3.97
C GLU A 621 -33.91 34.83 -2.66
N GLY A 622 -33.45 35.37 -1.51
CA GLY A 622 -33.96 35.02 -0.18
C GLY A 622 -33.26 33.84 0.50
N GLU A 623 -32.33 33.16 -0.17
CA GLU A 623 -31.51 32.11 0.44
C GLU A 623 -30.21 32.67 1.01
N ASP A 624 -29.96 32.38 2.29
CA ASP A 624 -28.73 32.77 2.97
C ASP A 624 -27.59 31.83 2.61
N PHE A 625 -26.41 32.40 2.36
CA PHE A 625 -25.21 31.60 2.12
C PHE A 625 -24.79 30.79 3.35
N LEU A 626 -24.82 31.37 4.56
CA LEU A 626 -24.41 30.69 5.79
C LEU A 626 -25.59 30.49 6.73
N ASN A 627 -25.81 29.23 7.11
CA ASN A 627 -26.79 28.85 8.13
C ASN A 627 -26.09 28.17 9.30
N PHE A 628 -26.12 28.81 10.47
CA PHE A 628 -25.54 28.27 11.70
C PHE A 628 -26.58 27.52 12.51
N HIS A 629 -26.38 26.22 12.72
CA HIS A 629 -27.13 25.49 13.73
C HIS A 629 -26.34 25.43 15.04
N LYS A 630 -26.91 26.04 16.10
CA LYS A 630 -26.60 25.62 17.47
C LYS A 630 -27.13 24.20 17.62
N ALA A 631 -26.26 23.20 17.61
CA ALA A 631 -26.67 21.86 17.99
C ALA A 631 -27.11 21.94 19.46
N ALA A 632 -28.43 21.90 19.69
CA ALA A 632 -28.93 21.47 20.99
C ALA A 632 -28.37 20.07 21.22
N ALA A 633 -27.86 19.80 22.42
CA ALA A 633 -27.52 18.46 22.86
C ALA A 633 -28.77 17.57 22.74
N ARG A 634 -28.99 16.97 21.57
CA ARG A 634 -30.04 15.98 21.37
C ARG A 634 -29.49 14.67 21.92
N GLY A 635 -29.75 14.44 23.19
CA GLY A 635 -30.07 13.09 23.60
C GLY A 635 -31.28 12.58 22.81
N ILE A 636 -31.24 11.29 22.48
CA ILE A 636 -32.41 10.42 22.20
C ILE A 636 -33.00 10.59 20.78
N ASN A 637 -32.83 9.61 19.88
CA ASN A 637 -33.60 8.34 19.91
C ASN A 637 -33.07 7.34 18.88
N SER A 638 -32.78 6.13 19.37
CA SER A 638 -32.50 4.91 18.61
C SER A 638 -33.75 4.46 17.86
N GLY A 639 -33.91 4.93 16.64
CA GLY A 639 -34.89 4.41 15.69
C GLY A 639 -34.32 3.18 14.99
N ASN A 640 -34.36 2.03 15.65
CA ASN A 640 -34.26 0.73 15.01
C ASN A 640 -35.19 0.68 13.78
N LYS A 641 -34.59 0.59 12.59
CA LYS A 641 -35.24 -0.05 11.44
C LYS A 641 -34.36 -1.19 10.97
N THR A 642 -34.27 -2.21 11.83
CA THR A 642 -34.27 -3.58 11.37
C THR A 642 -35.58 -3.80 10.59
N GLY A 643 -35.45 -4.02 9.28
CA GLY A 643 -36.58 -4.00 8.35
C GLY A 643 -36.39 -4.89 7.12
N ARG A 644 -35.96 -6.14 7.37
CA ARG A 644 -36.02 -7.36 6.51
C ARG A 644 -35.26 -7.46 5.20
#